data_AF-A0A8T3PFW8-F1
#
_entry.id   AF-A0A8T3PFW8-F1
#
_cell.length_a   1.000
_cell.length_b   1.000
_cell.length_c   1.000
_cell.angle_alpha   90.00
_cell.angle_beta   90.00
_cell.angle_gamma   90.00
#
_symmetry.space_group_name_H-M   'P 1'
#
loop_
_entity.id
_entity.type
_entity.pdbx_description
1 polymer ?
#
loop_
_entity_poly.entity_id
_entity_poly.type
_entity_poly.pdbx_seq_one_letter_code
_entity_poly.pdbx_strand_id
1 'polypeptide(L)'
;MSAAVAAVAIILAFSGLASAAAPTFRDPEPDRFVYDTAEAFPNEARRATNQVLRDLEARTGVRVVVYTLVDPGSASDPATADADSALLLTEWGLGGRDSVALVWAFDRGRESATIGIAVSETLAATGLDHGSLRSIVDDATADDLAAGRWLAALTQATVAVSVALPSNASTPAPGVSPGPAPTPTPGVFPGTGSPPSAGPPYPDPVSGRVVYDFAEIFTAGTEEQATAMIVAIEERTGAEVVVYSQVKPESDTVAEAEHDAIALMDQWGVGRKGIDDGLAILFDMDASRCHGQVQLYAGPGYRAAYLGNEERQRIFDEDMLPRLRSCDLDEALLVALQRVDENATPAHAADLERGRQVNALLGIVGAPLALVLLVGWAGSSWLRYGKDPVYLDDPSILMPAPPPELTPAAGALLFDGRSSRHTLTTAMVHLAGRGDLAFRKHERLLRDKVGIEILEGNEADPLVARNRRKLALGRAEEYALERLRSLAKKDRIIEPDDLPEFGKSVEKFDRQLEKHVAGQGWFREPPNASIERWSFRGGIALVVGVILAVVAFNLPSSGLLLLGAAVAVGGVAMMVVSRVMPARTMAGAMLFAMLAAYRRTLQKTMQQARSMDQVVAGAGLPWIETPDQAAVWGVALGLQKEVQQVLERSIEDLRSGQATPATVWTPLWYGDQSSFASGGGEDGTSVGLFSDSAIPDFDGMMSAIGTIGDSPSSSGSGSGSGGFSGGGSGGGGGGSGGGF
;
A
#
# COMPACT_ATOMS: atom_id res chain seq x y z
N MET A 1 25.50 -14.40 16.16
CA MET A 1 24.37 -15.33 15.87
C MET A 1 23.18 -15.15 16.81
N SER A 2 23.31 -14.73 18.08
CA SER A 2 22.15 -14.61 18.99
C SER A 2 21.19 -13.43 18.75
N ALA A 3 21.63 -12.33 18.12
CA ALA A 3 20.73 -11.21 17.77
C ALA A 3 19.89 -11.48 16.51
N ALA A 4 20.38 -12.34 15.61
CA ALA A 4 19.68 -12.73 14.39
C ALA A 4 18.53 -13.71 14.69
N VAL A 5 18.70 -14.58 15.69
CA VAL A 5 17.64 -15.51 16.12
C VAL A 5 16.54 -14.78 16.91
N ALA A 6 16.87 -13.75 17.69
CA ALA A 6 15.87 -12.92 18.36
C ALA A 6 15.05 -12.07 17.37
N ALA A 7 15.70 -11.52 16.33
CA ALA A 7 15.00 -10.77 15.28
C ALA A 7 14.13 -11.69 14.40
N VAL A 8 14.59 -12.90 14.09
CA VAL A 8 13.79 -13.90 13.35
C VAL A 8 12.67 -14.48 14.21
N ALA A 9 12.83 -14.61 15.53
CA ALA A 9 11.75 -15.01 16.44
C ALA A 9 10.70 -13.91 16.62
N ILE A 10 11.08 -12.62 16.58
CA ILE A 10 10.12 -11.50 16.57
C ILE A 10 9.41 -11.40 15.21
N ILE A 11 10.13 -11.66 14.10
CA ILE A 11 9.53 -11.73 12.77
C ILE A 11 8.58 -12.93 12.68
N LEU A 12 8.91 -14.10 13.23
CA LEU A 12 8.04 -15.30 13.23
C LEU A 12 6.89 -15.23 14.23
N ALA A 13 7.05 -14.54 15.36
CA ALA A 13 5.95 -14.26 16.30
C ALA A 13 4.92 -13.27 15.71
N PHE A 14 5.33 -12.44 14.74
CA PHE A 14 4.42 -11.58 13.96
C PHE A 14 4.06 -12.15 12.58
N SER A 15 4.66 -13.27 12.14
CA SER A 15 4.33 -13.93 10.86
C SER A 15 2.99 -14.67 10.88
N GLY A 16 2.34 -14.78 12.04
CA GLY A 16 0.96 -15.27 12.17
C GLY A 16 -0.10 -14.23 11.81
N LEU A 17 0.28 -12.97 11.60
CA LEU A 17 -0.60 -11.90 11.12
C LEU A 17 -0.13 -11.46 9.74
N ALA A 18 -0.19 -12.36 8.77
CA ALA A 18 -0.42 -11.95 7.40
C ALA A 18 -1.84 -11.37 7.35
N SER A 19 -2.00 -10.12 7.77
CA SER A 19 -3.23 -9.38 7.53
C SER A 19 -3.33 -9.23 6.01
N ALA A 20 -4.10 -10.11 5.39
CA ALA A 20 -4.85 -9.73 4.21
C ALA A 20 -5.47 -8.35 4.51
N ALA A 21 -5.43 -7.44 3.54
CA ALA A 21 -6.18 -6.19 3.68
C ALA A 21 -7.62 -6.58 4.02
N ALA A 22 -8.15 -6.08 5.14
CA ALA A 22 -9.52 -6.38 5.57
C ALA A 22 -10.48 -6.16 4.39
N PRO A 23 -11.44 -7.06 4.15
CA PRO A 23 -12.37 -6.91 3.04
C PRO A 23 -13.16 -5.61 3.22
N THR A 24 -13.21 -4.79 2.15
CA THR A 24 -14.06 -3.60 2.14
C THR A 24 -15.48 -3.99 1.82
N PHE A 25 -16.43 -3.69 2.70
CA PHE A 25 -17.84 -3.99 2.48
C PHE A 25 -18.52 -2.88 1.66
N ARG A 26 -19.56 -3.25 0.92
CA ARG A 26 -20.40 -2.27 0.22
C ARG A 26 -21.31 -1.57 1.24
N ASP A 27 -21.66 -0.30 1.00
CA ASP A 27 -22.58 0.44 1.87
C ASP A 27 -23.93 -0.29 2.05
N PRO A 28 -24.52 -0.27 3.26
CA PRO A 28 -25.79 -0.92 3.54
C PRO A 28 -26.97 -0.19 2.88
N GLU A 29 -27.84 -0.94 2.22
CA GLU A 29 -29.14 -0.51 1.69
C GLU A 29 -30.27 -0.88 2.69
N PRO A 30 -31.23 0.03 2.99
CA PRO A 30 -32.22 -0.17 4.06
C PRO A 30 -33.05 -1.46 3.93
N ASP A 31 -33.41 -1.81 2.69
CA ASP A 31 -34.35 -2.89 2.34
C ASP A 31 -33.68 -4.20 1.92
N ARG A 32 -32.35 -4.30 2.10
CA ARG A 32 -31.53 -5.40 1.60
C ARG A 32 -30.73 -6.08 2.71
N PHE A 33 -30.85 -7.39 2.73
CA PHE A 33 -30.28 -8.32 3.71
C PHE A 33 -29.26 -9.27 3.06
N VAL A 34 -29.31 -9.46 1.74
CA VAL A 34 -28.41 -10.36 1.01
C VAL A 34 -27.53 -9.59 0.01
N TYR A 35 -26.21 -9.66 0.21
CA TYR A 35 -25.18 -8.99 -0.56
C TYR A 35 -24.25 -10.02 -1.18
N ASP A 36 -24.66 -10.54 -2.33
CA ASP A 36 -23.89 -11.55 -3.03
C ASP A 36 -22.88 -10.92 -4.00
N THR A 37 -21.69 -10.56 -3.49
CA THR A 37 -20.61 -9.98 -4.31
C THR A 37 -19.76 -11.02 -5.02
N ALA A 38 -19.75 -12.27 -4.52
CA ALA A 38 -19.10 -13.42 -5.16
C ALA A 38 -19.92 -14.02 -6.33
N GLU A 39 -21.11 -13.46 -6.62
CA GLU A 39 -22.08 -13.98 -7.59
C GLU A 39 -22.31 -15.49 -7.44
N ALA A 40 -22.40 -15.95 -6.20
CA ALA A 40 -22.52 -17.36 -5.85
C ALA A 40 -23.95 -17.89 -5.96
N PHE A 41 -24.96 -17.00 -5.93
CA PHE A 41 -26.36 -17.39 -5.84
C PHE A 41 -27.23 -16.88 -7.01
N PRO A 42 -28.16 -17.70 -7.54
CA PRO A 42 -29.13 -17.25 -8.55
C PRO A 42 -30.00 -16.09 -8.05
N ASN A 43 -30.44 -15.21 -8.97
CA ASN A 43 -31.31 -14.07 -8.67
C ASN A 43 -32.57 -14.44 -7.87
N GLU A 44 -33.19 -15.58 -8.19
CA GLU A 44 -34.41 -16.05 -7.52
C GLU A 44 -34.14 -16.44 -6.07
N ALA A 45 -33.02 -17.15 -5.82
CA ALA A 45 -32.60 -17.52 -4.47
C ALA A 45 -32.32 -16.28 -3.61
N ARG A 46 -31.61 -15.29 -4.15
CA ARG A 46 -31.32 -14.04 -3.44
C ARG A 46 -32.59 -13.30 -3.04
N ARG A 47 -33.59 -13.24 -3.93
CA ARG A 47 -34.89 -12.61 -3.63
C ARG A 47 -35.66 -13.38 -2.56
N ALA A 48 -35.69 -14.71 -2.67
CA ALA A 48 -36.37 -15.57 -1.69
C ALA A 48 -35.75 -15.44 -0.30
N THR A 49 -34.41 -15.53 -0.19
CA THR A 49 -33.71 -15.35 1.09
C THR A 49 -33.91 -13.94 1.64
N ASN A 50 -33.82 -12.90 0.81
CA ASN A 50 -34.05 -11.52 1.24
C ASN A 50 -35.46 -11.31 1.79
N GLN A 51 -36.47 -11.97 1.22
CA GLN A 51 -37.84 -11.95 1.71
C GLN A 51 -37.98 -12.68 3.05
N VAL A 52 -37.37 -13.86 3.19
CA VAL A 52 -37.37 -14.63 4.45
C VAL A 52 -36.70 -13.84 5.58
N LEU A 53 -35.56 -13.20 5.31
CA LEU A 53 -34.83 -12.40 6.31
C LEU A 53 -35.58 -11.13 6.69
N ARG A 54 -36.28 -10.49 5.74
CA ARG A 54 -37.19 -9.36 6.02
C ARG A 54 -38.36 -9.79 6.90
N ASP A 55 -39.00 -10.90 6.57
CA ASP A 55 -40.11 -11.45 7.36
C ASP A 55 -39.63 -11.93 8.75
N LEU A 56 -38.36 -12.33 8.85
CA LEU A 56 -37.72 -12.70 10.12
C LEU A 56 -37.49 -11.46 10.98
N GLU A 57 -36.85 -10.41 10.46
CA GLU A 57 -36.63 -9.14 11.17
C GLU A 57 -37.98 -8.53 11.62
N ALA A 58 -39.01 -8.57 10.78
CA ALA A 58 -40.35 -8.10 11.14
C ALA A 58 -41.02 -8.90 12.27
N ARG A 59 -40.64 -10.17 12.49
CA ARG A 59 -41.20 -11.05 13.52
C ARG A 59 -40.38 -11.09 14.80
N THR A 60 -39.07 -11.02 14.70
CA THR A 60 -38.14 -11.18 15.84
C THR A 60 -37.52 -9.87 16.29
N GLY A 61 -37.54 -8.83 15.45
CA GLY A 61 -36.77 -7.60 15.67
C GLY A 61 -35.28 -7.75 15.38
N VAL A 62 -34.82 -8.94 14.99
CA VAL A 62 -33.39 -9.25 14.80
C VAL A 62 -33.02 -9.14 13.32
N ARG A 63 -32.03 -8.29 13.02
CA ARG A 63 -31.54 -8.08 11.65
C ARG A 63 -30.48 -9.10 11.28
N VAL A 64 -30.80 -10.02 10.38
CA VAL A 64 -29.85 -11.00 9.86
C VAL A 64 -29.36 -10.55 8.48
N VAL A 65 -28.04 -10.41 8.31
CA VAL A 65 -27.39 -10.01 7.06
C VAL A 65 -26.53 -11.15 6.53
N VAL A 66 -26.65 -11.43 5.23
CA VAL A 66 -25.81 -12.39 4.49
C VAL A 66 -24.96 -11.63 3.48
N TYR A 67 -23.63 -11.78 3.58
CA TYR A 67 -22.67 -11.19 2.65
C TYR A 67 -21.83 -12.29 2.03
N THR A 68 -21.55 -12.24 0.72
CA THR A 68 -20.61 -13.17 0.07
C THR A 68 -19.40 -12.41 -0.43
N LEU A 69 -18.21 -13.01 -0.31
CA LEU A 69 -16.95 -12.45 -0.78
C LEU A 69 -16.01 -13.53 -1.32
N VAL A 70 -15.03 -13.13 -2.14
CA VAL A 70 -13.96 -14.01 -2.63
C VAL A 70 -12.66 -13.64 -1.91
N ASP A 71 -12.36 -14.37 -0.84
CA ASP A 71 -11.13 -14.21 -0.06
C ASP A 71 -10.56 -15.59 0.32
N PRO A 72 -9.41 -16.00 -0.27
CA PRO A 72 -8.75 -17.27 0.06
C PRO A 72 -8.33 -17.40 1.52
N GLY A 73 -8.04 -16.29 2.21
CA GLY A 73 -7.68 -16.30 3.63
C GLY A 73 -8.87 -16.77 4.46
N SER A 74 -10.00 -16.09 4.32
CA SER A 74 -11.25 -16.40 5.03
C SER A 74 -11.93 -17.69 4.56
N ALA A 75 -11.67 -18.12 3.32
CA ALA A 75 -12.16 -19.40 2.80
C ALA A 75 -11.39 -20.63 3.30
N SER A 76 -10.25 -20.43 3.98
CA SER A 76 -9.41 -21.52 4.51
C SER A 76 -9.36 -21.60 6.03
N ASP A 77 -9.82 -20.57 6.73
CA ASP A 77 -9.84 -20.49 8.20
C ASP A 77 -11.19 -19.91 8.70
N PRO A 78 -12.00 -20.68 9.45
CA PRO A 78 -13.24 -20.17 10.02
C PRO A 78 -13.05 -18.99 10.99
N ALA A 79 -11.91 -18.89 11.67
CA ALA A 79 -11.64 -17.80 12.60
C ALA A 79 -11.47 -16.46 11.88
N THR A 80 -10.88 -16.46 10.68
CA THR A 80 -10.77 -15.25 9.85
C THR A 80 -12.11 -14.90 9.22
N ALA A 81 -12.93 -15.88 8.83
CA ALA A 81 -14.29 -15.62 8.38
C ALA A 81 -15.19 -15.04 9.50
N ASP A 82 -15.07 -15.53 10.73
CA ASP A 82 -15.78 -14.97 11.90
C ASP A 82 -15.31 -13.53 12.20
N ALA A 83 -14.01 -13.25 12.04
CA ALA A 83 -13.47 -11.90 12.16
C ALA A 83 -14.02 -10.95 11.08
N ASP A 84 -14.19 -11.42 9.85
CA ASP A 84 -14.83 -10.65 8.76
C ASP A 84 -16.31 -10.38 9.06
N SER A 85 -17.05 -11.34 9.63
CA SER A 85 -18.43 -11.12 10.08
C SER A 85 -18.52 -10.10 11.21
N ALA A 86 -17.57 -10.11 12.15
CA ALA A 86 -17.51 -9.11 13.22
C ALA A 86 -17.15 -7.71 12.68
N LEU A 87 -16.27 -7.67 11.68
CA LEU A 87 -15.93 -6.44 10.97
C LEU A 87 -17.15 -5.89 10.20
N LEU A 88 -17.95 -6.76 9.57
CA LEU A 88 -19.21 -6.37 8.92
C LEU A 88 -20.20 -5.78 9.92
N LEU A 89 -20.36 -6.37 11.11
CA LEU A 89 -21.22 -5.81 12.15
C LEU A 89 -20.75 -4.41 12.60
N THR A 90 -19.43 -4.23 12.69
CA THR A 90 -18.82 -2.98 13.14
C THR A 90 -18.95 -1.89 12.07
N GLU A 91 -18.60 -2.20 10.83
CA GLU A 91 -18.60 -1.25 9.71
C GLU A 91 -20.02 -0.79 9.36
N TRP A 92 -21.02 -1.67 9.48
CA TRP A 92 -22.42 -1.35 9.18
C TRP A 92 -23.22 -0.84 10.39
N GLY A 93 -22.56 -0.59 11.53
CA GLY A 93 -23.23 -0.14 12.75
C GLY A 93 -24.29 -1.12 13.26
N LEU A 94 -24.11 -2.41 13.01
CA LEU A 94 -25.04 -3.47 13.44
C LEU A 94 -24.74 -3.98 14.85
N GLY A 95 -23.62 -3.58 15.46
CA GLY A 95 -23.26 -4.00 16.82
C GLY A 95 -24.19 -3.50 17.92
N GLY A 96 -24.83 -2.34 17.73
CA GLY A 96 -25.72 -1.68 18.72
C GLY A 96 -27.20 -2.05 18.61
N ARG A 97 -27.56 -3.00 17.75
CA ARG A 97 -28.93 -3.52 17.58
C ARG A 97 -28.88 -5.03 17.43
N ASP A 98 -29.96 -5.73 17.76
CA ASP A 98 -30.00 -7.19 17.67
C ASP A 98 -29.78 -7.65 16.23
N SER A 99 -28.57 -8.14 15.95
CA SER A 99 -28.15 -8.44 14.58
C SER A 99 -27.26 -9.68 14.52
N VAL A 100 -27.34 -10.35 13.37
CA VAL A 100 -26.45 -11.47 13.02
C VAL A 100 -25.85 -11.18 11.65
N ALA A 101 -24.52 -11.25 11.56
CA ALA A 101 -23.79 -11.17 10.30
C ALA A 101 -23.30 -12.55 9.87
N LEU A 102 -23.58 -12.92 8.63
CA LEU A 102 -23.14 -14.16 8.01
C LEU A 102 -22.29 -13.82 6.78
N VAL A 103 -20.98 -13.99 6.87
CA VAL A 103 -20.04 -13.80 5.75
C VAL A 103 -19.71 -15.13 5.12
N TRP A 104 -19.99 -15.29 3.84
CA TRP A 104 -19.62 -16.45 3.05
C TRP A 104 -18.34 -16.14 2.28
N ALA A 105 -17.22 -16.68 2.75
CA ALA A 105 -15.92 -16.53 2.13
C ALA A 105 -15.65 -17.68 1.16
N PHE A 106 -15.53 -17.37 -0.13
CA PHE A 106 -15.20 -18.33 -1.18
C PHE A 106 -13.72 -18.23 -1.58
N ASP A 107 -13.08 -19.36 -1.90
CA ASP A 107 -11.77 -19.34 -2.57
C ASP A 107 -11.89 -18.74 -4.00
N ARG A 108 -10.76 -18.33 -4.60
CA ARG A 108 -10.67 -17.80 -5.97
C ARG A 108 -11.37 -18.66 -7.01
N GLY A 109 -11.39 -19.99 -6.82
CA GLY A 109 -12.09 -20.93 -7.70
C GLY A 109 -13.57 -21.16 -7.38
N ARG A 110 -14.07 -20.70 -6.23
CA ARG A 110 -15.38 -21.06 -5.64
C ARG A 110 -15.58 -22.58 -5.47
N GLU A 111 -14.47 -23.29 -5.29
CA GLU A 111 -14.46 -24.75 -5.05
C GLU A 111 -14.73 -25.09 -3.57
N SER A 112 -14.39 -24.18 -2.66
CA SER A 112 -14.69 -24.24 -1.24
C SER A 112 -15.28 -22.93 -0.74
N ALA A 113 -16.09 -23.01 0.32
CA ALA A 113 -16.64 -21.86 1.01
C ALA A 113 -16.66 -22.11 2.52
N THR A 114 -16.36 -21.06 3.29
CA THR A 114 -16.47 -21.05 4.74
C THR A 114 -17.47 -19.98 5.15
N ILE A 115 -18.37 -20.33 6.05
CA ILE A 115 -19.32 -19.38 6.65
C ILE A 115 -18.66 -18.83 7.90
N GLY A 116 -18.49 -17.52 7.97
CA GLY A 116 -18.19 -16.76 9.17
C GLY A 116 -19.47 -16.25 9.80
N ILE A 117 -19.53 -16.21 11.13
CA ILE A 117 -20.71 -15.78 11.88
C ILE A 117 -20.28 -14.75 12.90
N ALA A 118 -21.05 -13.70 13.08
CA ALA A 118 -20.91 -12.81 14.21
C ALA A 118 -22.29 -12.42 14.73
N VAL A 119 -22.38 -12.30 16.05
CA VAL A 119 -23.59 -11.92 16.77
C VAL A 119 -23.33 -10.58 17.44
N SER A 120 -24.25 -9.63 17.29
CA SER A 120 -24.19 -8.34 18.00
C SER A 120 -24.16 -8.56 19.51
N GLU A 121 -23.47 -7.69 20.26
CA GLU A 121 -23.40 -7.78 21.71
C GLU A 121 -24.79 -7.69 22.38
N THR A 122 -25.71 -6.92 21.80
CA THR A 122 -27.09 -6.80 22.28
C THR A 122 -27.85 -8.12 22.18
N LEU A 123 -27.77 -8.80 21.03
CA LEU A 123 -28.38 -10.12 20.84
C LEU A 123 -27.70 -11.19 21.70
N ALA A 124 -26.37 -11.15 21.86
CA ALA A 124 -25.66 -12.07 22.75
C ALA A 124 -26.12 -11.95 24.21
N ALA A 125 -26.45 -10.73 24.67
CA ALA A 125 -26.99 -10.48 26.00
C ALA A 125 -28.38 -11.11 26.22
N THR A 126 -29.12 -11.41 25.15
CA THR A 126 -30.41 -12.14 25.21
C THR A 126 -30.26 -13.65 25.40
N GLY A 127 -29.02 -14.17 25.41
CA GLY A 127 -28.70 -15.58 25.67
C GLY A 127 -28.34 -16.41 24.44
N LEU A 128 -28.30 -15.81 23.24
CA LEU A 128 -27.82 -16.45 22.01
C LEU A 128 -26.40 -15.94 21.69
N ASP A 129 -25.39 -16.57 22.28
CA ASP A 129 -23.98 -16.20 22.07
C ASP A 129 -23.41 -16.76 20.74
N HIS A 130 -22.26 -16.23 20.33
CA HIS A 130 -21.55 -16.64 19.11
C HIS A 130 -21.36 -18.16 19.04
N GLY A 131 -20.90 -18.78 20.13
CA GLY A 131 -20.61 -20.21 20.17
C GLY A 131 -21.84 -21.08 19.93
N SER A 132 -22.97 -20.73 20.56
CA SER A 132 -24.23 -21.45 20.37
C SER A 132 -24.73 -21.34 18.93
N LEU A 133 -24.78 -20.11 18.37
CA LEU A 133 -25.24 -19.92 17.00
C LEU A 133 -24.30 -20.59 15.97
N ARG A 134 -22.99 -20.55 16.22
CA ARG A 134 -21.97 -21.23 15.40
C ARG A 134 -22.23 -22.72 15.30
N SER A 135 -22.41 -23.40 16.43
CA SER A 135 -22.69 -24.84 16.45
C SER A 135 -23.96 -25.20 15.67
N ILE A 136 -25.04 -24.42 15.83
CA ILE A 136 -26.32 -24.65 15.15
C ILE A 136 -26.19 -24.51 13.63
N VAL A 137 -25.45 -23.50 13.16
CA VAL A 137 -25.26 -23.26 11.73
C VAL A 137 -24.26 -24.24 11.11
N ASP A 138 -23.18 -24.59 11.80
CA ASP A 138 -22.21 -25.59 11.33
C ASP A 138 -22.89 -26.97 11.18
N ASP A 139 -23.66 -27.40 12.18
CA ASP A 139 -24.40 -28.67 12.14
C ASP A 139 -25.43 -28.71 11.01
N ALA A 140 -26.09 -27.58 10.73
CA ALA A 140 -27.10 -27.48 9.68
C ALA A 140 -26.51 -27.45 8.25
N THR A 141 -25.24 -27.05 8.08
CA THR A 141 -24.66 -26.74 6.76
C THR A 141 -23.52 -27.65 6.34
N ALA A 142 -22.92 -28.42 7.25
CA ALA A 142 -21.72 -29.23 7.01
C ALA A 142 -21.83 -30.15 5.77
N ASP A 143 -22.92 -30.92 5.65
CA ASP A 143 -23.12 -31.87 4.54
C ASP A 143 -23.31 -31.20 3.17
N ASP A 144 -23.89 -29.99 3.16
CA ASP A 144 -24.14 -29.23 1.94
C ASP A 144 -22.90 -28.43 1.50
N LEU A 145 -22.13 -27.89 2.44
CA LEU A 145 -20.84 -27.24 2.17
C LEU A 145 -19.81 -28.26 1.64
N ALA A 146 -19.71 -29.43 2.26
CA ALA A 146 -18.79 -30.49 1.83
C ALA A 146 -19.10 -31.03 0.43
N ALA A 147 -20.37 -30.97 0.01
CA ALA A 147 -20.81 -31.43 -1.30
C ALA A 147 -20.91 -30.32 -2.36
N GLY A 148 -20.47 -29.09 -2.05
CA GLY A 148 -20.55 -27.94 -2.96
C GLY A 148 -21.98 -27.50 -3.30
N ARG A 149 -22.98 -27.85 -2.48
CA ARG A 149 -24.40 -27.49 -2.67
C ARG A 149 -24.72 -26.15 -2.00
N TRP A 150 -24.12 -25.07 -2.51
CA TRP A 150 -24.17 -23.74 -1.90
C TRP A 150 -25.58 -23.22 -1.61
N LEU A 151 -26.53 -23.44 -2.52
CA LEU A 151 -27.92 -23.00 -2.33
C LEU A 151 -28.63 -23.76 -1.20
N ALA A 152 -28.36 -25.06 -1.07
CA ALA A 152 -28.92 -25.88 0.01
C ALA A 152 -28.33 -25.43 1.35
N ALA A 153 -27.00 -25.23 1.41
CA ALA A 153 -26.32 -24.70 2.59
C ALA A 153 -26.84 -23.30 2.98
N LEU A 154 -27.08 -22.38 2.04
CA LEU A 154 -27.66 -21.05 2.34
C LEU A 154 -29.06 -21.18 2.93
N THR A 155 -29.87 -22.07 2.38
CA THR A 155 -31.23 -22.33 2.87
C THR A 155 -31.19 -22.90 4.28
N GLN A 156 -30.34 -23.90 4.53
CA GLN A 156 -30.19 -24.50 5.86
C GLN A 156 -29.63 -23.51 6.88
N ALA A 157 -28.63 -22.69 6.52
CA ALA A 157 -28.11 -21.64 7.39
C ALA A 157 -29.21 -20.64 7.78
N THR A 158 -30.00 -20.19 6.80
CA THR A 158 -31.10 -19.24 7.02
C THR A 158 -32.17 -19.83 7.96
N VAL A 159 -32.53 -21.10 7.75
CA VAL A 159 -33.49 -21.82 8.61
C VAL A 159 -32.93 -21.99 10.02
N ALA A 160 -31.68 -22.43 10.14
CA ALA A 160 -30.99 -22.65 11.40
C ALA A 160 -30.95 -21.36 12.25
N VAL A 161 -30.59 -20.23 11.64
CA VAL A 161 -30.63 -18.92 12.29
C VAL A 161 -32.07 -18.54 12.66
N SER A 162 -33.04 -18.73 11.77
CA SER A 162 -34.44 -18.39 12.08
C SER A 162 -35.04 -19.19 13.26
N VAL A 163 -34.58 -20.42 13.48
CA VAL A 163 -35.02 -21.29 14.58
C VAL A 163 -34.30 -20.94 15.89
N ALA A 164 -33.04 -20.49 15.79
CA ALA A 164 -32.24 -20.09 16.95
C ALA A 164 -32.70 -18.77 17.58
N LEU A 165 -33.42 -17.92 16.83
CA LEU A 165 -33.86 -16.61 17.31
C LEU A 165 -35.13 -16.70 18.19
N PRO A 166 -35.19 -15.91 19.29
CA PRO A 166 -36.36 -15.87 20.16
C PRO A 166 -37.58 -15.28 19.43
N SER A 167 -38.76 -15.86 19.67
CA SER A 167 -40.02 -15.41 19.06
C SER A 167 -40.70 -14.33 19.91
N ASN A 168 -40.83 -13.10 19.42
CA ASN A 168 -41.68 -12.09 20.03
C ASN A 168 -43.15 -12.33 19.63
N ALA A 169 -43.79 -13.32 20.25
CA ALA A 169 -45.22 -13.56 20.08
C ALA A 169 -46.03 -12.69 21.06
N SER A 170 -46.40 -11.48 20.63
CA SER A 170 -47.50 -10.69 21.21
C SER A 170 -48.11 -9.80 20.14
N THR A 171 -49.15 -10.28 19.47
CA THR A 171 -50.06 -9.46 18.64
C THR A 171 -51.42 -9.41 19.33
N PRO A 172 -52.16 -8.30 19.22
CA PRO A 172 -53.55 -8.43 18.79
C PRO A 172 -53.89 -7.57 17.56
N ALA A 173 -54.88 -8.08 16.82
CA ALA A 173 -55.30 -7.76 15.46
C ALA A 173 -56.00 -6.39 15.26
N PRO A 174 -56.19 -5.94 14.00
CA PRO A 174 -56.73 -4.62 13.67
C PRO A 174 -58.27 -4.59 13.67
N GLY A 175 -58.85 -3.65 14.44
CA GLY A 175 -60.28 -3.31 14.43
C GLY A 175 -60.53 -1.99 13.70
N VAL A 176 -61.55 -1.97 12.84
CA VAL A 176 -61.95 -0.88 11.94
C VAL A 176 -63.08 -0.03 12.53
N SER A 177 -63.06 1.29 12.20
CA SER A 177 -64.16 2.29 12.08
C SER A 177 -64.36 3.33 13.22
N PRO A 178 -64.92 4.55 12.96
CA PRO A 178 -64.52 5.64 12.05
C PRO A 178 -64.44 7.05 12.74
N GLY A 179 -63.90 8.09 12.08
CA GLY A 179 -63.75 9.49 12.60
C GLY A 179 -65.02 10.40 12.55
N PRO A 180 -64.91 11.75 12.51
CA PRO A 180 -64.39 12.71 13.53
C PRO A 180 -65.37 13.90 13.91
N ALA A 181 -64.92 14.77 14.85
CA ALA A 181 -65.24 16.21 15.11
C ALA A 181 -66.48 16.63 15.99
N PRO A 182 -66.55 17.86 16.60
CA PRO A 182 -65.56 18.91 16.93
C PRO A 182 -65.60 19.48 18.40
N THR A 183 -64.66 20.41 18.66
CA THR A 183 -64.29 21.26 19.83
C THR A 183 -65.42 22.13 20.46
N PRO A 184 -65.23 22.81 21.64
CA PRO A 184 -64.44 24.06 21.73
C PRO A 184 -63.61 24.30 23.03
N THR A 185 -62.44 24.92 22.83
CA THR A 185 -61.58 25.73 23.74
C THR A 185 -62.38 27.00 24.19
N PRO A 186 -62.11 27.73 25.32
CA PRO A 186 -60.80 28.33 25.59
C PRO A 186 -60.35 28.62 27.05
N GLY A 187 -59.02 28.71 27.20
CA GLY A 187 -58.32 29.38 28.29
C GLY A 187 -56.87 29.68 27.88
N VAL A 188 -56.63 30.88 27.38
CA VAL A 188 -55.36 31.39 26.84
C VAL A 188 -54.47 31.90 27.98
N PHE A 189 -53.19 31.51 27.99
CA PHE A 189 -52.09 32.30 28.53
C PHE A 189 -51.05 32.53 27.40
N PRO A 190 -50.42 33.72 27.31
CA PRO A 190 -49.58 34.09 26.17
C PRO A 190 -48.12 33.68 26.38
N GLY A 191 -47.58 32.92 25.42
CA GLY A 191 -46.16 32.58 25.36
C GLY A 191 -45.81 31.39 24.46
N THR A 192 -46.56 31.13 23.38
CA THR A 192 -46.29 30.02 22.47
C THR A 192 -45.60 30.50 21.19
N GLY A 193 -44.30 30.21 21.08
CA GLY A 193 -43.82 29.63 19.82
C GLY A 193 -44.25 28.16 19.84
N SER A 194 -44.70 27.60 18.72
CA SER A 194 -44.82 26.14 18.62
C SER A 194 -43.46 25.51 18.97
N PRO A 195 -43.40 24.41 19.76
CA PRO A 195 -42.13 23.75 20.02
C PRO A 195 -41.46 23.40 18.67
N PRO A 196 -40.14 23.60 18.54
CA PRO A 196 -39.42 23.27 17.31
C PRO A 196 -39.61 21.78 17.01
N SER A 197 -39.53 21.41 15.73
CA SER A 197 -39.51 19.99 15.35
C SER A 197 -38.38 19.28 16.07
N ALA A 198 -38.63 18.06 16.54
CA ALA A 198 -37.58 17.21 17.11
C ALA A 198 -36.42 17.06 16.11
N GLY A 199 -35.19 17.18 16.61
CA GLY A 199 -33.98 17.05 15.80
C GLY A 199 -33.58 15.59 15.59
N PRO A 200 -32.53 15.32 14.80
CA PRO A 200 -31.79 16.26 13.97
C PRO A 200 -32.58 16.73 12.74
N PRO A 201 -32.42 17.99 12.25
CA PRO A 201 -31.53 19.02 12.79
C PRO A 201 -32.09 19.71 14.04
N TYR A 202 -31.21 20.11 14.95
CA TYR A 202 -31.55 20.85 16.18
C TYR A 202 -31.70 22.37 15.90
N PRO A 203 -32.48 23.11 16.71
CA PRO A 203 -32.50 24.56 16.64
C PRO A 203 -31.11 25.14 17.00
N ASP A 204 -30.84 26.37 16.58
CA ASP A 204 -29.58 27.05 16.95
C ASP A 204 -29.52 27.27 18.47
N PRO A 205 -28.36 27.03 19.12
CA PRO A 205 -28.21 27.22 20.56
C PRO A 205 -28.31 28.71 20.92
N VAL A 206 -28.94 28.98 22.06
CA VAL A 206 -29.06 30.32 22.63
C VAL A 206 -27.89 30.58 23.56
N SER A 207 -27.16 31.67 23.32
CA SER A 207 -26.00 32.04 24.14
C SER A 207 -26.37 32.18 25.62
N GLY A 208 -25.62 31.52 26.50
CA GLY A 208 -25.83 31.51 27.95
C GLY A 208 -26.93 30.56 28.43
N ARG A 209 -27.58 29.80 27.53
CA ARG A 209 -28.54 28.75 27.88
C ARG A 209 -27.90 27.38 27.73
N VAL A 210 -28.02 26.56 28.77
CA VAL A 210 -27.44 25.21 28.84
C VAL A 210 -28.47 24.10 29.03
N VAL A 211 -29.69 24.43 29.47
CA VAL A 211 -30.83 23.50 29.56
C VAL A 211 -31.90 23.89 28.54
N TYR A 212 -32.26 22.93 27.69
CA TYR A 212 -33.22 23.06 26.61
C TYR A 212 -34.34 22.02 26.80
N ASP A 213 -35.37 22.38 27.58
CA ASP A 213 -36.52 21.49 27.82
C ASP A 213 -37.63 21.70 26.77
N PHE A 214 -37.49 21.12 25.58
CA PHE A 214 -38.55 21.20 24.55
C PHE A 214 -39.64 20.14 24.72
N ALA A 215 -39.38 19.10 25.51
CA ALA A 215 -40.39 18.10 25.87
C ALA A 215 -41.33 18.56 27.01
N GLU A 216 -40.99 19.65 27.71
CA GLU A 216 -41.69 20.16 28.89
C GLU A 216 -41.81 19.08 29.98
N ILE A 217 -40.68 18.45 30.30
CA ILE A 217 -40.59 17.32 31.25
C ILE A 217 -39.98 17.69 32.59
N PHE A 218 -39.32 18.85 32.69
CA PHE A 218 -38.67 19.31 33.92
C PHE A 218 -39.46 20.44 34.57
N THR A 219 -39.35 20.55 35.89
CA THR A 219 -39.87 21.71 36.61
C THR A 219 -38.93 22.90 36.48
N ALA A 220 -39.48 24.12 36.58
CA ALA A 220 -38.67 25.35 36.54
C ALA A 220 -37.57 25.36 37.62
N GLY A 221 -37.83 24.78 38.80
CA GLY A 221 -36.82 24.68 39.86
C GLY A 221 -35.66 23.75 39.49
N THR A 222 -35.97 22.64 38.80
CA THR A 222 -34.96 21.72 38.27
C THR A 222 -34.14 22.34 37.16
N GLU A 223 -34.77 23.05 36.21
CA GLU A 223 -34.05 23.77 35.15
C GLU A 223 -33.06 24.81 35.72
N GLU A 224 -33.48 25.57 36.73
CA GLU A 224 -32.63 26.54 37.44
C GLU A 224 -31.47 25.84 38.16
N GLN A 225 -31.73 24.75 38.86
CA GLN A 225 -30.72 24.01 39.61
C GLN A 225 -29.70 23.32 38.67
N ALA A 226 -30.19 22.68 37.60
CA ALA A 226 -29.35 22.07 36.57
C ALA A 226 -28.46 23.11 35.89
N THR A 227 -29.04 24.27 35.54
CA THR A 227 -28.28 25.40 34.97
C THR A 227 -27.17 25.86 35.92
N ALA A 228 -27.47 26.01 37.22
CA ALA A 228 -26.48 26.42 38.21
C ALA A 228 -25.32 25.42 38.36
N MET A 229 -25.61 24.11 38.33
CA MET A 229 -24.57 23.06 38.38
C MET A 229 -23.68 23.10 37.14
N ILE A 230 -24.28 23.19 35.95
CA ILE A 230 -23.55 23.22 34.68
C ILE A 230 -22.63 24.44 34.60
N VAL A 231 -23.11 25.62 34.96
CA VAL A 231 -22.29 26.84 34.98
C VAL A 231 -21.13 26.71 35.97
N ALA A 232 -21.35 26.10 37.14
CA ALA A 232 -20.28 25.88 38.11
C ALA A 232 -19.20 24.90 37.61
N ILE A 233 -19.60 23.88 36.84
CA ILE A 233 -18.67 22.96 36.17
C ILE A 233 -17.81 23.72 35.15
N GLU A 234 -18.45 24.52 34.30
CA GLU A 234 -17.78 25.31 33.26
C GLU A 234 -16.79 26.33 33.87
N GLU A 235 -17.21 27.07 34.91
CA GLU A 235 -16.33 28.03 35.58
C GLU A 235 -15.11 27.37 36.24
N ARG A 236 -15.26 26.15 36.74
CA ARG A 236 -14.21 25.42 37.47
C ARG A 236 -13.23 24.68 36.54
N THR A 237 -13.70 24.18 35.41
CA THR A 237 -12.93 23.26 34.54
C THR A 237 -12.82 23.69 33.09
N GLY A 238 -13.71 24.59 32.66
CA GLY A 238 -13.92 24.94 31.26
C GLY A 238 -14.63 23.86 30.44
N ALA A 239 -15.06 22.74 31.04
CA ALA A 239 -15.85 21.73 30.35
C ALA A 239 -17.28 22.21 30.15
N GLU A 240 -17.82 22.01 28.95
CA GLU A 240 -19.16 22.48 28.58
C GLU A 240 -20.15 21.33 28.66
N VAL A 241 -21.23 21.50 29.42
CA VAL A 241 -22.30 20.50 29.55
C VAL A 241 -23.60 21.07 29.01
N VAL A 242 -24.35 20.30 28.24
CA VAL A 242 -25.66 20.70 27.73
C VAL A 242 -26.71 19.64 28.05
N VAL A 243 -27.91 20.08 28.40
CA VAL A 243 -29.08 19.22 28.61
C VAL A 243 -30.12 19.56 27.57
N TYR A 244 -30.61 18.55 26.86
CA TYR A 244 -31.59 18.71 25.80
C TYR A 244 -32.70 17.67 25.95
N SER A 245 -33.96 18.09 25.95
CA SER A 245 -35.12 17.19 25.91
C SER A 245 -35.96 17.44 24.66
N GLN A 246 -36.49 16.37 24.08
CA GLN A 246 -37.45 16.44 22.97
C GLN A 246 -38.44 15.27 23.01
N VAL A 247 -39.61 15.48 22.42
CA VAL A 247 -40.56 14.39 22.16
C VAL A 247 -40.25 13.84 20.76
N LYS A 248 -39.69 12.63 20.72
CA LYS A 248 -39.31 11.93 19.49
C LYS A 248 -39.60 10.43 19.64
N PRO A 249 -40.86 10.01 19.42
CA PRO A 249 -41.25 8.61 19.56
C PRO A 249 -40.52 7.68 18.57
N GLU A 250 -39.91 8.23 17.52
CA GLU A 250 -39.10 7.49 16.55
C GLU A 250 -37.68 7.17 17.03
N SER A 251 -37.23 7.76 18.15
CA SER A 251 -35.94 7.47 18.79
C SER A 251 -36.20 6.56 20.00
N ASP A 252 -36.68 5.35 19.73
CA ASP A 252 -37.10 4.40 20.77
C ASP A 252 -36.03 3.35 21.09
N THR A 253 -34.87 3.40 20.41
CA THR A 253 -33.70 2.57 20.68
C THR A 253 -32.49 3.37 21.18
N VAL A 254 -31.58 2.69 21.89
CA VAL A 254 -30.33 3.31 22.39
C VAL A 254 -29.47 3.83 21.23
N ALA A 255 -29.42 3.10 20.13
CA ALA A 255 -28.61 3.48 18.95
C ALA A 255 -29.14 4.75 18.28
N GLU A 256 -30.45 4.94 18.22
CA GLU A 256 -31.06 6.16 17.67
C GLU A 256 -30.84 7.36 18.58
N ALA A 257 -31.03 7.19 19.88
CA ALA A 257 -30.76 8.23 20.87
C ALA A 257 -29.26 8.59 20.94
N GLU A 258 -28.37 7.61 20.74
CA GLU A 258 -26.94 7.83 20.60
C GLU A 258 -26.60 8.62 19.35
N HIS A 259 -27.17 8.24 18.20
CA HIS A 259 -27.01 8.98 16.95
C HIS A 259 -27.50 10.43 17.08
N ASP A 260 -28.63 10.64 17.75
CA ASP A 260 -29.19 11.95 18.01
C ASP A 260 -28.29 12.77 18.94
N ALA A 261 -27.75 12.16 20.01
CA ALA A 261 -26.81 12.84 20.91
C ALA A 261 -25.48 13.19 20.21
N ILE A 262 -24.98 12.35 19.31
CA ILE A 262 -23.83 12.65 18.44
C ILE A 262 -24.15 13.84 17.54
N ALA A 263 -25.30 13.81 16.88
CA ALA A 263 -25.71 14.89 15.98
C ALA A 263 -25.88 16.23 16.73
N LEU A 264 -26.38 16.20 17.97
CA LEU A 264 -26.45 17.37 18.84
C LEU A 264 -25.05 17.90 19.15
N MET A 265 -24.14 17.02 19.58
CA MET A 265 -22.75 17.36 19.89
C MET A 265 -22.04 18.01 18.71
N ASP A 266 -22.16 17.39 17.52
CA ASP A 266 -21.50 17.83 16.29
C ASP A 266 -22.11 19.12 15.73
N GLN A 267 -23.44 19.24 15.74
CA GLN A 267 -24.13 20.43 15.22
C GLN A 267 -23.84 21.66 16.09
N TRP A 268 -23.88 21.50 17.42
CA TRP A 268 -23.67 22.62 18.34
C TRP A 268 -22.19 22.84 18.67
N GLY A 269 -21.33 21.87 18.39
CA GLY A 269 -19.91 21.93 18.71
C GLY A 269 -19.68 22.06 20.21
N VAL A 270 -20.43 21.29 21.02
CA VAL A 270 -20.39 21.35 22.48
C VAL A 270 -19.01 20.91 22.97
N GLY A 271 -18.36 21.75 23.77
CA GLY A 271 -16.99 21.58 24.22
C GLY A 271 -16.04 22.56 23.54
N ARG A 272 -14.93 22.86 24.22
CA ARG A 272 -13.98 23.85 23.70
C ARG A 272 -13.26 23.30 22.47
N LYS A 273 -13.22 24.09 21.40
CA LYS A 273 -12.60 23.69 20.12
C LYS A 273 -11.19 23.10 20.27
N GLY A 274 -11.02 21.83 19.89
CA GLY A 274 -9.76 21.10 19.92
C GLY A 274 -9.29 20.70 21.32
N ILE A 275 -10.14 20.90 22.33
CA ILE A 275 -10.08 20.22 23.63
C ILE A 275 -11.16 19.14 23.64
N ASP A 276 -12.33 19.43 23.07
CA ASP A 276 -13.45 18.52 22.87
C ASP A 276 -13.93 17.91 24.21
N ASP A 277 -13.96 18.76 25.24
CA ASP A 277 -14.39 18.51 26.60
C ASP A 277 -15.87 18.82 26.82
N GLY A 278 -16.71 18.50 25.83
CA GLY A 278 -18.15 18.63 25.91
C GLY A 278 -18.84 17.37 26.48
N LEU A 279 -19.99 17.56 27.12
CA LEU A 279 -20.94 16.51 27.50
C LEU A 279 -22.37 16.92 27.12
N ALA A 280 -23.07 16.10 26.34
CA ALA A 280 -24.49 16.25 26.05
C ALA A 280 -25.31 15.22 26.84
N ILE A 281 -26.36 15.66 27.53
CA ILE A 281 -27.35 14.81 28.17
C ILE A 281 -28.66 14.98 27.39
N LEU A 282 -28.99 13.99 26.56
CA LEU A 282 -30.16 14.01 25.68
C LEU A 282 -31.28 13.14 26.27
N PHE A 283 -32.50 13.67 26.30
CA PHE A 283 -33.74 12.98 26.65
C PHE A 283 -34.64 12.91 25.41
N ASP A 284 -34.68 11.76 24.76
CA ASP A 284 -35.61 11.46 23.67
C ASP A 284 -36.84 10.76 24.23
N MET A 285 -37.92 11.52 24.39
CA MET A 285 -39.13 11.09 25.07
C MET A 285 -40.18 10.60 24.07
N ASP A 286 -40.96 9.61 24.48
CA ASP A 286 -42.17 9.21 23.76
C ASP A 286 -43.31 10.24 23.93
N ALA A 287 -44.45 9.98 23.30
CA ALA A 287 -45.62 10.85 23.42
C ALA A 287 -46.22 10.90 24.83
N SER A 288 -45.90 9.94 25.71
CA SER A 288 -46.36 9.90 27.10
C SER A 288 -45.54 10.83 28.01
N ARG A 289 -44.33 11.21 27.58
CA ARG A 289 -43.36 12.00 28.35
C ARG A 289 -42.95 11.34 29.68
N CYS A 290 -43.22 10.05 29.85
CA CYS A 290 -42.79 9.25 30.99
C CYS A 290 -41.88 8.08 30.59
N HIS A 291 -41.77 7.78 29.30
CA HIS A 291 -40.91 6.74 28.76
C HIS A 291 -40.10 7.31 27.61
N GLY A 292 -38.95 6.73 27.34
CA GLY A 292 -38.05 7.20 26.29
C GLY A 292 -36.65 6.62 26.41
N GLN A 293 -35.73 7.25 25.69
CA GLN A 293 -34.29 6.96 25.70
C GLN A 293 -33.54 8.16 26.26
N VAL A 294 -32.59 7.91 27.16
CA VAL A 294 -31.71 8.97 27.68
C VAL A 294 -30.27 8.61 27.37
N GLN A 295 -29.54 9.57 26.81
CA GLN A 295 -28.15 9.39 26.43
C GLN A 295 -27.24 10.47 27.03
N LEU A 296 -26.21 10.04 27.76
CA LEU A 296 -25.09 10.86 28.17
C LEU A 296 -24.00 10.64 27.14
N TYR A 297 -23.71 11.63 26.31
CA TYR A 297 -22.70 11.56 25.25
C TYR A 297 -21.55 12.52 25.52
N ALA A 298 -20.33 11.99 25.60
CA ALA A 298 -19.13 12.78 25.90
C ALA A 298 -18.18 12.86 24.71
N GLY A 299 -17.65 14.07 24.49
CA GLY A 299 -16.60 14.31 23.53
C GLY A 299 -15.30 13.57 23.89
N PRO A 300 -14.38 13.34 22.94
CA PRO A 300 -13.15 12.59 23.19
C PRO A 300 -12.30 13.16 24.33
N GLY A 301 -12.24 14.49 24.47
CA GLY A 301 -11.52 15.15 25.56
C GLY A 301 -12.20 14.95 26.91
N TYR A 302 -13.54 15.07 26.96
CA TYR A 302 -14.29 14.88 28.19
C TYR A 302 -14.16 13.45 28.70
N ARG A 303 -14.25 12.48 27.78
CA ARG A 303 -14.08 11.05 28.07
C ARG A 303 -12.70 10.69 28.59
N ALA A 304 -11.65 11.29 28.03
CA ALA A 304 -10.29 10.98 28.41
C ALA A 304 -9.90 11.57 29.77
N ALA A 305 -10.53 12.68 30.17
CA ALA A 305 -10.14 13.44 31.35
C ALA A 305 -11.07 13.27 32.55
N TYR A 306 -12.39 13.20 32.33
CA TYR A 306 -13.37 13.30 33.42
C TYR A 306 -14.16 12.02 33.63
N LEU A 307 -14.89 11.55 32.62
CA LEU A 307 -15.77 10.39 32.74
C LEU A 307 -15.70 9.48 31.51
N GLY A 308 -15.15 8.28 31.70
CA GLY A 308 -15.10 7.23 30.69
C GLY A 308 -16.48 6.71 30.26
N ASN A 309 -16.54 5.90 29.19
CA ASN A 309 -17.80 5.29 28.74
C ASN A 309 -18.43 4.41 29.83
N GLU A 310 -17.62 3.55 30.46
CA GLU A 310 -18.08 2.65 31.52
C GLU A 310 -18.59 3.41 32.75
N GLU A 311 -17.97 4.55 33.09
CA GLU A 311 -18.37 5.36 34.23
C GLU A 311 -19.71 6.06 33.98
N ARG A 312 -19.90 6.64 32.79
CA ARG A 312 -21.18 7.25 32.45
C ARG A 312 -22.29 6.22 32.31
N GLN A 313 -21.99 5.02 31.80
CA GLN A 313 -22.97 3.93 31.76
C GLN A 313 -23.38 3.50 33.17
N ARG A 314 -22.44 3.41 34.11
CA ARG A 314 -22.76 3.17 35.53
C ARG A 314 -23.64 4.28 36.12
N ILE A 315 -23.36 5.55 35.82
CA ILE A 315 -24.23 6.67 36.26
C ILE A 315 -25.65 6.47 35.73
N PHE A 316 -25.81 6.10 34.46
CA PHE A 316 -27.11 5.82 33.89
C PHE A 316 -27.80 4.62 34.59
N ASP A 317 -27.15 3.46 34.65
CA ASP A 317 -27.74 2.21 35.14
C ASP A 317 -28.03 2.23 36.65
N GLU A 318 -27.12 2.76 37.45
CA GLU A 318 -27.19 2.72 38.92
C GLU A 318 -27.89 3.94 39.52
N ASP A 319 -27.68 5.14 38.95
CA ASP A 319 -28.22 6.37 39.51
C ASP A 319 -29.48 6.84 38.78
N MET A 320 -29.51 6.89 37.44
CA MET A 320 -30.64 7.48 36.68
C MET A 320 -31.80 6.50 36.50
N LEU A 321 -31.53 5.29 36.01
CA LEU A 321 -32.52 4.30 35.61
C LEU A 321 -33.57 3.98 36.70
N PRO A 322 -33.22 3.88 38.01
CA PRO A 322 -34.22 3.67 39.06
C PRO A 322 -35.28 4.78 39.15
N ARG A 323 -34.88 6.04 38.92
CA ARG A 323 -35.75 7.23 38.97
C ARG A 323 -36.56 7.40 37.70
N LEU A 324 -35.92 7.15 36.56
CA LEU A 324 -36.57 7.12 35.25
C LEU A 324 -37.73 6.11 35.22
N ARG A 325 -37.56 4.90 35.76
CA ARG A 325 -38.62 3.88 35.88
C ARG A 325 -39.82 4.31 36.72
N SER A 326 -39.65 5.25 37.65
CA SER A 326 -40.75 5.82 38.44
C SER A 326 -41.35 7.09 37.80
N CYS A 327 -40.95 7.45 36.58
CA CYS A 327 -41.25 8.73 35.92
C CYS A 327 -40.83 9.96 36.78
N ASP A 328 -39.71 9.84 37.51
CA ASP A 328 -39.11 10.95 38.25
C ASP A 328 -37.93 11.53 37.46
N LEU A 329 -38.27 12.27 36.40
CA LEU A 329 -37.31 12.80 35.42
C LEU A 329 -36.45 13.93 35.99
N ASP A 330 -37.03 14.75 36.86
CA ASP A 330 -36.33 15.83 37.57
C ASP A 330 -35.15 15.27 38.39
N GLU A 331 -35.43 14.30 39.24
CA GLU A 331 -34.43 13.70 40.12
C GLU A 331 -33.42 12.85 39.31
N ALA A 332 -33.83 12.24 38.20
CA ALA A 332 -32.93 11.55 37.28
C ALA A 332 -31.90 12.49 36.63
N LEU A 333 -32.31 13.68 36.20
CA LEU A 333 -31.38 14.69 35.67
C LEU A 333 -30.43 15.21 36.75
N LEU A 334 -30.96 15.54 37.93
CA LEU A 334 -30.16 16.13 39.00
C LEU A 334 -29.10 15.17 39.54
N VAL A 335 -29.42 13.88 39.69
CA VAL A 335 -28.42 12.89 40.14
C VAL A 335 -27.33 12.70 39.10
N ALA A 336 -27.66 12.71 37.80
CA ALA A 336 -26.68 12.63 36.73
C ALA A 336 -25.72 13.81 36.78
N LEU A 337 -26.25 15.04 36.90
CA LEU A 337 -25.45 16.26 36.99
C LEU A 337 -24.59 16.32 38.25
N GLN A 338 -25.06 15.77 39.37
CA GLN A 338 -24.26 15.66 40.58
C GLN A 338 -23.03 14.76 40.36
N ARG A 339 -23.19 13.61 39.70
CA ARG A 339 -22.07 12.72 39.36
C ARG A 339 -21.09 13.34 38.37
N VAL A 340 -21.60 14.10 37.42
CA VAL A 340 -20.81 14.89 36.47
C VAL A 340 -19.98 15.93 37.23
N ASP A 341 -20.57 16.69 38.16
CA ASP A 341 -19.89 17.70 38.98
C ASP A 341 -18.81 17.10 39.90
N GLU A 342 -19.06 15.93 40.48
CA GLU A 342 -18.09 15.20 41.32
C GLU A 342 -16.79 14.87 40.54
N ASN A 343 -16.90 14.55 39.25
CA ASN A 343 -15.77 14.15 38.41
C ASN A 343 -15.10 15.33 37.67
N ALA A 344 -15.83 16.42 37.47
CA ALA A 344 -15.34 17.66 36.86
C ALA A 344 -14.38 18.44 37.78
N THR A 345 -13.17 17.90 38.01
CA THR A 345 -12.16 18.54 38.87
C THR A 345 -11.10 19.32 38.09
N PRO A 346 -10.49 20.39 38.67
CA PRO A 346 -9.39 21.11 38.03
C PRO A 346 -8.14 20.26 37.74
N ALA A 347 -7.93 19.16 38.48
CA ALA A 347 -6.81 18.26 38.25
C ALA A 347 -6.93 17.53 36.90
N HIS A 348 -8.13 17.01 36.62
CA HIS A 348 -8.44 16.36 35.34
C HIS A 348 -8.32 17.34 34.16
N ALA A 349 -8.78 18.58 34.33
CA ALA A 349 -8.60 19.64 33.34
C ALA A 349 -7.10 19.89 33.03
N ALA A 350 -6.26 19.94 34.07
CA ALA A 350 -4.82 20.16 33.92
C ALA A 350 -4.08 18.97 33.28
N ASP A 351 -4.53 17.72 33.53
CA ASP A 351 -3.99 16.53 32.87
C ASP A 351 -4.30 16.54 31.35
N LEU A 352 -5.53 16.93 30.98
CA LEU A 352 -5.94 17.06 29.58
C LEU A 352 -5.11 18.12 28.84
N GLU A 353 -4.90 19.29 29.46
CA GLU A 353 -4.05 20.35 28.89
C GLU A 353 -2.60 19.90 28.71
N ARG A 354 -2.03 19.18 29.69
CA ARG A 354 -0.67 18.62 29.58
C ARG A 354 -0.54 17.62 28.43
N GLY A 355 -1.50 16.72 28.28
CA GLY A 355 -1.54 15.75 27.17
C GLY A 355 -1.53 16.45 25.81
N ARG A 356 -2.32 17.52 25.67
CA ARG A 356 -2.35 18.34 24.44
C ARG A 356 -1.04 19.08 24.19
N GLN A 357 -0.41 19.65 25.22
CA GLN A 357 0.88 20.32 25.07
C GLN A 357 1.96 19.35 24.57
N VAL A 358 1.99 18.12 25.12
CA VAL A 358 2.91 17.07 24.65
C VAL A 358 2.60 16.67 23.21
N ASN A 359 1.33 16.44 22.87
CA ASN A 359 0.90 16.11 21.51
C ASN A 359 1.30 17.21 20.51
N ALA A 360 1.04 18.48 20.83
CA ALA A 360 1.42 19.62 20.01
C ALA A 360 2.95 19.74 19.87
N LEU A 361 3.70 19.52 20.94
CA LEU A 361 5.16 19.55 20.92
C LEU A 361 5.73 18.45 20.00
N LEU A 362 5.19 17.23 20.08
CA LEU A 362 5.58 16.11 19.21
C LEU A 362 5.34 16.44 17.73
N GLY A 363 4.18 17.02 17.40
CA GLY A 363 3.83 17.37 16.02
C GLY A 363 4.60 18.58 15.47
N ILE A 364 4.64 19.69 16.22
CA ILE A 364 5.17 20.97 15.73
C ILE A 364 6.69 21.03 15.82
N VAL A 365 7.29 20.45 16.86
CA VAL A 365 8.74 20.49 17.08
C VAL A 365 9.38 19.14 16.79
N GLY A 366 8.79 18.06 17.31
CA GLY A 366 9.33 16.71 17.17
C GLY A 366 9.40 16.27 15.70
N ALA A 367 8.31 16.41 14.95
CA ALA A 367 8.23 15.92 13.57
C ALA A 367 9.22 16.64 12.62
N PRO A 368 9.30 17.99 12.56
CA PRO A 368 10.28 18.66 11.72
C PRO A 368 11.71 18.37 12.14
N LEU A 369 11.97 18.30 13.46
CA LEU A 369 13.31 17.98 13.97
C LEU A 369 13.74 16.57 13.55
N ALA A 370 12.86 15.57 13.68
CA ALA A 370 13.14 14.21 13.26
C ALA A 370 13.45 14.13 11.76
N LEU A 371 12.66 14.82 10.92
CA LEU A 371 12.90 14.89 9.48
C LEU A 371 14.25 15.54 9.15
N VAL A 372 14.54 16.70 9.74
CA VAL A 372 15.79 17.42 9.53
C VAL A 372 16.99 16.61 10.01
N LEU A 373 16.88 15.89 11.12
CA LEU A 373 17.93 15.02 11.62
C LEU A 373 18.18 13.84 10.68
N LEU A 374 17.13 13.15 10.19
CA LEU A 374 17.28 12.02 9.27
C LEU A 374 17.85 12.46 7.92
N VAL A 375 17.26 13.49 7.30
CA VAL A 375 17.69 14.00 5.99
C VAL A 375 19.06 14.67 6.11
N GLY A 376 19.29 15.47 7.16
CA GLY A 376 20.56 16.11 7.43
C GLY A 376 21.67 15.09 7.72
N TRP A 377 21.38 14.02 8.43
CA TRP A 377 22.32 12.92 8.64
C TRP A 377 22.64 12.19 7.34
N ALA A 378 21.64 11.90 6.50
CA ALA A 378 21.84 11.30 5.19
C ALA A 378 22.69 12.19 4.27
N GLY A 379 22.37 13.48 4.20
CA GLY A 379 23.12 14.47 3.40
C GLY A 379 24.55 14.68 3.90
N SER A 380 24.75 14.82 5.20
CA SER A 380 26.09 14.93 5.81
C SER A 380 26.92 13.67 5.57
N SER A 381 26.30 12.50 5.65
CA SER A 381 26.96 11.24 5.36
C SER A 381 27.32 11.10 3.88
N TRP A 382 26.45 11.56 2.98
CA TRP A 382 26.77 11.62 1.55
C TRP A 382 27.94 12.58 1.26
N LEU A 383 27.95 13.77 1.87
CA LEU A 383 29.06 14.72 1.72
C LEU A 383 30.41 14.16 2.18
N ARG A 384 30.41 13.31 3.22
CA ARG A 384 31.62 12.68 3.76
C ARG A 384 32.04 11.42 2.99
N TYR A 385 31.09 10.57 2.65
CA TYR A 385 31.35 9.21 2.17
C TYR A 385 30.95 8.96 0.72
N GLY A 386 29.91 9.63 0.22
CA GLY A 386 29.33 9.41 -1.11
C GLY A 386 29.83 10.35 -2.22
N LYS A 387 30.42 11.50 -1.88
CA LYS A 387 30.93 12.44 -2.88
C LYS A 387 32.23 11.96 -3.52
N ASP A 388 32.21 11.83 -4.85
CA ASP A 388 33.40 11.51 -5.63
C ASP A 388 34.45 12.62 -5.54
N PRO A 389 35.75 12.27 -5.49
CA PRO A 389 36.81 13.26 -5.59
C PRO A 389 36.82 13.88 -6.98
N VAL A 390 37.03 15.20 -7.04
CA VAL A 390 37.14 15.92 -8.31
C VAL A 390 38.55 15.70 -8.87
N TYR A 391 38.65 15.07 -10.03
CA TYR A 391 39.88 14.99 -10.82
C TYR A 391 39.75 15.90 -12.04
N LEU A 392 40.79 16.67 -12.36
CA LEU A 392 40.76 17.59 -13.51
C LEU A 392 40.77 16.77 -14.80
N ASP A 393 39.66 16.83 -15.53
CA ASP A 393 39.52 16.25 -16.86
C ASP A 393 40.03 17.28 -17.87
N ASP A 394 41.30 17.14 -18.26
CA ASP A 394 41.94 18.00 -19.26
C ASP A 394 42.10 17.23 -20.59
N PRO A 395 41.62 17.76 -21.73
CA PRO A 395 41.79 17.16 -23.05
C PRO A 395 43.25 16.85 -23.45
N SER A 396 44.23 17.48 -22.78
CA SER A 396 45.66 17.29 -23.01
C SER A 396 46.28 16.09 -22.27
N ILE A 397 45.56 15.47 -21.32
CA ILE A 397 46.05 14.30 -20.58
C ILE A 397 45.65 13.02 -21.35
N LEU A 398 46.46 12.65 -22.34
CA LEU A 398 46.33 11.36 -23.02
C LEU A 398 47.09 10.29 -22.24
N MET A 399 46.36 9.29 -21.74
CA MET A 399 46.95 8.06 -21.22
C MET A 399 47.33 7.13 -22.40
N PRO A 400 48.54 6.56 -22.44
CA PRO A 400 48.95 5.69 -23.54
C PRO A 400 48.19 4.35 -23.60
N ALA A 401 47.72 3.81 -22.47
CA ALA A 401 46.86 2.61 -22.42
C ALA A 401 46.11 2.47 -21.08
N PRO A 402 44.88 1.91 -21.06
CA PRO A 402 44.17 1.57 -19.83
C PRO A 402 44.95 0.53 -19.00
N PRO A 403 44.74 0.47 -17.66
CA PRO A 403 45.34 -0.55 -16.82
C PRO A 403 44.99 -1.97 -17.31
N PRO A 404 45.89 -2.95 -17.19
CA PRO A 404 45.67 -4.30 -17.69
C PRO A 404 44.48 -5.03 -17.01
N GLU A 405 44.06 -4.59 -15.83
CA GLU A 405 42.93 -5.16 -15.08
C GLU A 405 41.57 -4.52 -15.40
N LEU A 406 41.55 -3.50 -16.27
CA LEU A 406 40.35 -2.77 -16.66
C LEU A 406 39.68 -3.45 -17.86
N THR A 407 38.72 -4.33 -17.57
CA THR A 407 37.85 -4.90 -18.60
C THR A 407 36.86 -3.86 -19.13
N PRO A 408 36.33 -4.02 -20.36
CA PRO A 408 35.26 -3.16 -20.87
C PRO A 408 34.05 -3.07 -19.92
N ALA A 409 33.63 -4.18 -19.30
CA ALA A 409 32.51 -4.17 -18.36
C ALA A 409 32.86 -3.41 -17.07
N ALA A 410 34.07 -3.56 -16.53
CA ALA A 410 34.52 -2.76 -15.41
C ALA A 410 34.61 -1.26 -15.75
N GLY A 411 34.97 -0.93 -17.00
CA GLY A 411 34.91 0.43 -17.54
C GLY A 411 33.49 1.00 -17.60
N ALA A 412 32.52 0.21 -18.08
CA ALA A 412 31.10 0.60 -18.06
C ALA A 412 30.59 0.84 -16.64
N LEU A 413 30.93 -0.05 -15.69
CA LEU A 413 30.62 0.12 -14.27
C LEU A 413 31.22 1.41 -13.70
N LEU A 414 32.46 1.74 -14.07
CA LEU A 414 33.10 3.00 -13.67
C LEU A 414 32.35 4.23 -14.19
N PHE A 415 31.75 4.19 -15.39
CA PHE A 415 30.87 5.27 -15.86
C PHE A 415 29.55 5.34 -15.11
N ASP A 416 28.89 4.20 -14.96
CA ASP A 416 27.56 4.11 -14.38
C ASP A 416 27.55 4.31 -12.86
N GLY A 417 28.71 4.13 -12.20
CA GLY A 417 28.88 4.22 -10.75
C GLY A 417 28.35 3.01 -9.97
N ARG A 418 27.72 2.05 -10.66
CA ARG A 418 27.16 0.81 -10.11
C ARG A 418 27.00 -0.21 -11.24
N SER A 419 26.84 -1.48 -10.87
CA SER A 419 26.40 -2.50 -11.82
C SER A 419 25.04 -2.12 -12.43
N SER A 420 24.95 -2.22 -13.75
CA SER A 420 23.75 -1.85 -14.51
C SER A 420 23.55 -2.83 -15.67
N ARG A 421 22.40 -2.71 -16.36
CA ARG A 421 22.17 -3.44 -17.61
C ARG A 421 23.25 -3.17 -18.65
N HIS A 422 23.70 -1.93 -18.76
CA HIS A 422 24.78 -1.54 -19.68
C HIS A 422 26.08 -2.27 -19.33
N THR A 423 26.37 -2.49 -18.05
CA THR A 423 27.51 -3.29 -17.60
C THR A 423 27.43 -4.75 -18.06
N LEU A 424 26.26 -5.39 -17.88
CA LEU A 424 26.03 -6.77 -18.31
C LEU A 424 26.12 -6.92 -19.84
N THR A 425 25.44 -6.04 -20.59
CA THR A 425 25.50 -6.02 -22.05
C THR A 425 26.93 -5.83 -22.55
N THR A 426 27.70 -4.95 -21.90
CA THR A 426 29.12 -4.74 -22.23
C THR A 426 29.94 -6.01 -21.97
N ALA A 427 29.67 -6.75 -20.89
CA ALA A 427 30.33 -8.04 -20.63
C ALA A 427 29.99 -9.09 -21.70
N MET A 428 28.73 -9.16 -22.13
CA MET A 428 28.31 -10.09 -23.20
C MET A 428 28.98 -9.75 -24.53
N VAL A 429 29.01 -8.47 -24.90
CA VAL A 429 29.69 -8.00 -26.12
C VAL A 429 31.21 -8.17 -26.02
N HIS A 430 31.79 -8.03 -24.82
CA HIS A 430 33.22 -8.30 -24.58
C HIS A 430 33.55 -9.78 -24.82
N LEU A 431 32.76 -10.71 -24.27
CA LEU A 431 32.91 -12.15 -24.55
C LEU A 431 32.75 -12.46 -26.05
N ALA A 432 31.81 -11.79 -26.72
CA ALA A 432 31.56 -11.97 -28.13
C ALA A 432 32.69 -11.41 -29.03
N GLY A 433 33.20 -10.22 -28.73
CA GLY A 433 34.36 -9.63 -29.40
C GLY A 433 35.65 -10.45 -29.21
N ARG A 434 35.73 -11.23 -28.13
CA ARG A 434 36.80 -12.19 -27.88
C ARG A 434 36.67 -13.49 -28.68
N GLY A 435 35.55 -13.69 -29.36
CA GLY A 435 35.24 -14.91 -30.10
C GLY A 435 34.85 -16.09 -29.21
N ASP A 436 34.34 -15.84 -27.99
CA ASP A 436 33.83 -16.90 -27.12
C ASP A 436 32.30 -17.11 -27.28
N LEU A 437 31.59 -16.12 -27.84
CA LEU A 437 30.15 -16.14 -28.08
C LEU A 437 29.80 -15.50 -29.43
N ALA A 438 28.69 -15.90 -30.03
CA ALA A 438 28.05 -15.20 -31.15
C ALA A 438 26.55 -15.05 -30.91
N PHE A 439 25.95 -13.98 -31.42
CA PHE A 439 24.52 -13.73 -31.29
C PHE A 439 23.80 -14.21 -32.55
N ARG A 440 22.76 -15.04 -32.38
CA ARG A 440 21.98 -15.62 -33.48
C ARG A 440 20.53 -15.15 -33.42
N LYS A 441 20.11 -14.39 -34.44
CA LYS A 441 18.71 -13.96 -34.60
C LYS A 441 17.85 -15.17 -34.98
N HIS A 442 16.80 -15.43 -34.21
CA HIS A 442 15.77 -16.41 -34.57
C HIS A 442 14.52 -15.66 -35.03
N GLU A 443 14.12 -15.85 -36.29
CA GLU A 443 12.86 -15.32 -36.79
C GLU A 443 11.69 -16.17 -36.28
N ARG A 444 10.79 -15.56 -35.52
CA ARG A 444 9.48 -16.14 -35.20
C ARG A 444 8.43 -15.06 -35.35
N LEU A 445 7.27 -15.45 -35.89
CA LEU A 445 6.17 -14.65 -36.47
C LEU A 445 5.70 -13.36 -35.75
N LEU A 446 6.14 -13.09 -34.51
CA LEU A 446 5.63 -11.99 -33.68
C LEU A 446 6.69 -11.17 -32.89
N ARG A 447 7.93 -11.65 -32.68
CA ARG A 447 9.04 -10.88 -32.06
C ARG A 447 10.41 -11.44 -32.45
N ASP A 448 11.33 -10.55 -32.81
CA ASP A 448 12.74 -10.88 -32.97
C ASP A 448 13.35 -11.26 -31.62
N LYS A 449 13.80 -12.50 -31.47
CA LYS A 449 14.53 -12.96 -30.28
C LYS A 449 15.94 -13.39 -30.67
N VAL A 450 16.92 -13.07 -29.82
CA VAL A 450 18.34 -13.39 -30.05
C VAL A 450 18.76 -14.52 -29.12
N GLY A 451 19.26 -15.61 -29.70
CA GLY A 451 19.93 -16.70 -28.98
C GLY A 451 21.44 -16.46 -28.91
N ILE A 452 22.12 -17.20 -28.03
CA ILE A 452 23.58 -17.13 -27.87
C ILE A 452 24.19 -18.46 -28.32
N GLU A 453 25.13 -18.41 -29.25
CA GLU A 453 25.96 -19.56 -29.62
C GLU A 453 27.30 -19.47 -28.89
N ILE A 454 27.71 -20.55 -28.23
CA ILE A 454 29.03 -20.67 -27.57
C ILE A 454 30.06 -21.12 -28.61
N LEU A 455 31.08 -20.30 -28.80
CA LEU A 455 32.16 -20.58 -29.75
C LEU A 455 33.36 -21.21 -29.03
N GLU A 456 33.90 -22.28 -29.61
CA GLU A 456 35.25 -22.74 -29.30
C GLU A 456 36.21 -21.94 -30.18
N GLY A 457 36.66 -20.79 -29.68
CA GLY A 457 37.41 -19.82 -30.48
C GLY A 457 38.52 -20.47 -31.30
N ASN A 458 38.43 -20.27 -32.62
CA ASN A 458 39.40 -20.76 -33.58
C ASN A 458 40.70 -19.94 -33.44
N GLU A 459 41.66 -20.45 -32.66
CA GLU A 459 42.94 -19.77 -32.44
C GLU A 459 43.79 -19.62 -33.72
N ALA A 460 43.41 -20.30 -34.81
CA ALA A 460 44.05 -20.13 -36.11
C ALA A 460 43.64 -18.81 -36.79
N ASP A 461 42.56 -18.14 -36.36
CA ASP A 461 42.18 -16.84 -36.87
C ASP A 461 43.04 -15.72 -36.22
N PRO A 462 43.84 -14.97 -37.00
CA PRO A 462 44.68 -13.90 -36.48
C PRO A 462 43.89 -12.75 -35.82
N LEU A 463 42.63 -12.52 -36.17
CA LEU A 463 41.78 -11.49 -35.56
C LEU A 463 41.33 -11.92 -34.15
N VAL A 464 40.88 -13.16 -34.01
CA VAL A 464 40.50 -13.75 -32.70
C VAL A 464 41.69 -13.77 -31.74
N ALA A 465 42.87 -14.13 -32.23
CA ALA A 465 44.11 -14.11 -31.45
C ALA A 465 44.47 -12.68 -30.97
N ARG A 466 44.30 -11.66 -31.81
CA ARG A 466 44.51 -10.25 -31.41
C ARG A 466 43.50 -9.80 -30.37
N ASN A 467 42.22 -10.10 -30.56
CA ASN A 467 41.15 -9.74 -29.64
C ASN A 467 41.37 -10.38 -28.26
N ARG A 468 41.68 -11.69 -28.19
CA ARG A 468 41.99 -12.40 -26.94
C ARG A 468 43.15 -11.78 -26.16
N ARG A 469 44.15 -11.20 -26.84
CA ARG A 469 45.30 -10.55 -26.18
C ARG A 469 44.96 -9.18 -25.57
N LYS A 470 44.09 -8.39 -26.21
CA LYS A 470 43.78 -7.02 -25.76
C LYS A 470 42.52 -6.95 -24.88
N LEU A 471 41.61 -7.91 -25.02
CA LEU A 471 40.37 -8.02 -24.26
C LEU A 471 40.49 -9.10 -23.18
N ALA A 472 41.32 -8.85 -22.17
CA ALA A 472 41.50 -9.77 -21.04
C ALA A 472 40.16 -10.03 -20.31
N LEU A 473 39.97 -11.25 -19.81
CA LEU A 473 38.82 -11.62 -19.00
C LEU A 473 39.05 -11.24 -17.54
N GLY A 474 38.04 -10.69 -16.89
CA GLY A 474 37.98 -10.57 -15.44
C GLY A 474 37.23 -11.75 -14.83
N ARG A 475 37.26 -11.86 -13.49
CA ARG A 475 36.58 -12.95 -12.76
C ARG A 475 35.07 -12.98 -13.02
N ALA A 476 34.45 -11.81 -13.19
CA ALA A 476 33.02 -11.72 -13.44
C ALA A 476 32.67 -12.23 -14.84
N GLU A 477 33.43 -11.84 -15.85
CA GLU A 477 33.26 -12.29 -17.23
C GLU A 477 33.57 -13.78 -17.39
N GLU A 478 34.57 -14.32 -16.67
CA GLU A 478 34.82 -15.77 -16.57
C GLU A 478 33.61 -16.51 -16.00
N TYR A 479 33.05 -16.02 -14.89
CA TYR A 479 31.86 -16.60 -14.28
C TYR A 479 30.66 -16.56 -15.23
N ALA A 480 30.45 -15.45 -15.94
CA ALA A 480 29.38 -15.34 -16.92
C ALA A 480 29.57 -16.35 -18.07
N LEU A 481 30.79 -16.47 -18.60
CA LEU A 481 31.10 -17.42 -19.66
C LEU A 481 30.92 -18.88 -19.22
N GLU A 482 31.38 -19.24 -18.01
CA GLU A 482 31.20 -20.57 -17.44
C GLU A 482 29.71 -20.89 -17.27
N ARG A 483 28.92 -19.92 -16.78
CA ARG A 483 27.49 -20.11 -16.63
C ARG A 483 26.77 -20.27 -17.96
N LEU A 484 27.12 -19.47 -18.97
CA LEU A 484 26.59 -19.62 -20.32
C LEU A 484 26.94 -20.99 -20.92
N ARG A 485 28.18 -21.46 -20.75
CA ARG A 485 28.60 -22.82 -21.15
C ARG A 485 27.78 -23.90 -20.45
N SER A 486 27.43 -23.71 -19.18
CA SER A 486 26.60 -24.67 -18.43
C SER A 486 25.15 -24.73 -18.89
N LEU A 487 24.65 -23.65 -19.52
CA LEU A 487 23.27 -23.54 -20.03
C LEU A 487 23.17 -23.97 -21.50
N ALA A 488 24.29 -24.02 -22.22
CA ALA A 488 24.32 -24.43 -23.62
C ALA A 488 23.93 -25.90 -23.78
N LYS A 489 22.94 -26.15 -24.66
CA LYS A 489 22.50 -27.51 -25.01
C LYS A 489 23.47 -28.16 -26.01
N LYS A 490 23.15 -29.38 -26.48
CA LYS A 490 24.04 -30.25 -27.28
C LYS A 490 24.64 -29.58 -28.53
N ASP A 491 23.97 -28.58 -29.09
CA ASP A 491 24.41 -27.84 -30.28
C ASP A 491 25.19 -26.55 -29.95
N ARG A 492 25.60 -26.36 -28.69
CA ARG A 492 26.30 -25.15 -28.18
C ARG A 492 25.50 -23.85 -28.34
N ILE A 493 24.21 -23.95 -28.64
CA ILE A 493 23.29 -22.83 -28.76
C ILE A 493 22.41 -22.78 -27.49
N ILE A 494 22.24 -21.57 -26.96
CA ILE A 494 21.27 -21.22 -25.93
C ILE A 494 20.10 -20.56 -26.64
N GLU A 495 18.96 -21.22 -26.59
CA GLU A 495 17.73 -20.68 -27.18
C GLU A 495 17.24 -19.47 -26.37
N PRO A 496 16.54 -18.51 -27.01
CA PRO A 496 16.04 -17.34 -26.31
C PRO A 496 15.14 -17.63 -25.11
N ASP A 497 14.46 -18.78 -25.10
CA ASP A 497 13.57 -19.19 -24.02
C ASP A 497 14.33 -19.74 -22.79
N ASP A 498 15.60 -20.14 -22.95
CA ASP A 498 16.47 -20.59 -21.86
C ASP A 498 17.31 -19.42 -21.27
N LEU A 499 17.43 -18.28 -21.97
CA LEU A 499 18.18 -17.11 -21.52
C LEU A 499 17.70 -16.50 -20.18
N PRO A 500 16.41 -16.53 -19.82
CA PRO A 500 15.98 -16.08 -18.48
C PRO A 500 16.59 -16.89 -17.32
N GLU A 501 17.07 -18.13 -17.57
CA GLU A 501 17.79 -18.89 -16.55
C GLU A 501 19.17 -18.30 -16.22
N PHE A 502 19.80 -17.65 -17.20
CA PHE A 502 21.00 -16.87 -16.98
C PHE A 502 20.71 -15.64 -16.11
N GLY A 503 19.50 -15.05 -16.21
CA GLY A 503 19.02 -13.98 -15.34
C GLY A 503 19.21 -14.24 -13.84
N LYS A 504 19.01 -15.49 -13.40
CA LYS A 504 19.23 -15.92 -11.99
C LYS A 504 20.69 -15.81 -11.53
N SER A 505 21.63 -15.68 -12.47
CA SER A 505 23.07 -15.62 -12.21
C SER A 505 23.62 -14.19 -12.31
N VAL A 506 22.83 -13.24 -12.84
CA VAL A 506 23.24 -11.84 -13.04
C VAL A 506 23.62 -11.18 -11.71
N GLU A 507 22.84 -11.38 -10.65
CA GLU A 507 23.15 -10.82 -9.32
C GLU A 507 24.49 -11.33 -8.76
N LYS A 508 24.90 -12.57 -9.08
CA LYS A 508 26.22 -13.09 -8.71
C LYS A 508 27.33 -12.50 -9.60
N PHE A 509 27.07 -12.31 -10.88
CA PHE A 509 27.96 -11.61 -11.80
C PHE A 509 28.23 -10.17 -11.32
N ASP A 510 27.17 -9.40 -11.04
CA ASP A 510 27.25 -8.02 -10.57
C ASP A 510 28.07 -7.91 -9.29
N ARG A 511 27.81 -8.79 -8.30
CA ARG A 511 28.59 -8.84 -7.06
C ARG A 511 30.07 -9.16 -7.29
N GLN A 512 30.40 -10.04 -8.24
CA GLN A 512 31.79 -10.36 -8.54
C GLN A 512 32.50 -9.19 -9.23
N LEU A 513 31.81 -8.52 -10.15
CA LEU A 513 32.35 -7.37 -10.85
C LEU A 513 32.56 -6.19 -9.90
N GLU A 514 31.59 -5.91 -9.03
CA GLU A 514 31.71 -4.87 -8.01
C GLU A 514 32.81 -5.17 -6.98
N LYS A 515 32.95 -6.43 -6.55
CA LYS A 515 34.05 -6.85 -5.68
C LYS A 515 35.41 -6.71 -6.37
N HIS A 516 35.49 -6.96 -7.67
CA HIS A 516 36.72 -6.78 -8.44
C HIS A 516 37.13 -5.31 -8.46
N VAL A 517 36.26 -4.41 -8.89
CA VAL A 517 36.58 -2.97 -8.97
C VAL A 517 36.84 -2.33 -7.60
N ALA A 518 36.17 -2.81 -6.54
CA ALA A 518 36.45 -2.39 -5.17
C ALA A 518 37.80 -2.96 -4.67
N GLY A 519 38.11 -4.22 -5.01
CA GLY A 519 39.38 -4.87 -4.67
C GLY A 519 40.59 -4.21 -5.36
N GLN A 520 40.40 -3.68 -6.56
CA GLN A 520 41.39 -2.85 -7.27
C GLN A 520 41.49 -1.42 -6.70
N GLY A 521 40.66 -1.08 -5.72
CA GLY A 521 40.66 0.22 -5.06
C GLY A 521 40.10 1.35 -5.93
N TRP A 522 39.27 1.06 -6.94
CA TRP A 522 38.62 2.09 -7.77
C TRP A 522 37.34 2.63 -7.13
N PHE A 523 36.66 1.79 -6.34
CA PHE A 523 35.56 2.18 -5.47
C PHE A 523 35.93 1.99 -4.01
N ARG A 524 35.39 2.82 -3.11
CA ARG A 524 35.65 2.70 -1.66
C ARG A 524 35.15 1.38 -1.09
N GLU A 525 34.01 0.91 -1.59
CA GLU A 525 33.38 -0.36 -1.29
C GLU A 525 32.56 -0.80 -2.51
N PRO A 526 32.12 -2.07 -2.59
CA PRO A 526 31.21 -2.51 -3.66
C PRO A 526 29.96 -1.62 -3.71
N PRO A 527 29.63 -1.00 -4.86
CA PRO A 527 28.50 -0.08 -4.99
C PRO A 527 27.19 -0.57 -4.39
N ASN A 528 26.78 -1.81 -4.69
CA ASN A 528 25.52 -2.36 -4.21
C ASN A 528 25.55 -2.62 -2.69
N ALA A 529 26.70 -2.94 -2.11
CA ALA A 529 26.84 -3.08 -0.65
C ALA A 529 26.62 -1.74 0.08
N SER A 530 27.02 -0.63 -0.54
CA SER A 530 26.73 0.72 -0.02
C SER A 530 25.23 1.03 -0.11
N ILE A 531 24.63 0.78 -1.28
CA ILE A 531 23.20 0.99 -1.54
C ILE A 531 22.36 0.18 -0.54
N GLU A 532 22.62 -1.12 -0.39
CA GLU A 532 21.91 -2.02 0.52
C GLU A 532 21.96 -1.56 1.98
N ARG A 533 23.13 -1.11 2.45
CA ARG A 533 23.27 -0.64 3.83
C ARG A 533 22.43 0.60 4.11
N TRP A 534 22.41 1.54 3.17
CA TRP A 534 21.66 2.78 3.29
C TRP A 534 20.16 2.58 3.06
N SER A 535 19.78 1.73 2.11
CA SER A 535 18.39 1.36 1.87
C SER A 535 17.82 0.59 3.05
N PHE A 536 18.59 -0.30 3.67
CA PHE A 536 18.17 -1.04 4.87
C PHE A 536 17.91 -0.09 6.05
N ARG A 537 18.80 0.88 6.30
CA ARG A 537 18.61 1.90 7.35
C ARG A 537 17.38 2.78 7.07
N GLY A 538 17.18 3.18 5.81
CA GLY A 538 15.98 3.90 5.39
C GLY A 538 14.71 3.08 5.56
N GLY A 539 14.77 1.77 5.28
CA GLY A 539 13.69 0.83 5.51
C GLY A 539 13.33 0.67 6.99
N ILE A 540 14.32 0.60 7.89
CA ILE A 540 14.07 0.61 9.34
C ILE A 540 13.35 1.89 9.75
N ALA A 541 13.83 3.05 9.30
CA ALA A 541 13.18 4.33 9.60
C ALA A 541 11.74 4.37 9.06
N LEU A 542 11.50 3.85 7.86
CA LEU A 542 10.16 3.74 7.28
C LEU A 542 9.23 2.88 8.13
N VAL A 543 9.67 1.68 8.54
CA VAL A 543 8.88 0.77 9.38
C VAL A 543 8.58 1.41 10.73
N VAL A 544 9.55 2.06 11.37
CA VAL A 544 9.34 2.79 12.63
C VAL A 544 8.32 3.91 12.44
N GLY A 545 8.41 4.69 11.34
CA GLY A 545 7.45 5.73 11.02
C GLY A 545 6.02 5.20 10.83
N VAL A 546 5.87 4.06 10.16
CA VAL A 546 4.57 3.38 9.98
C VAL A 546 4.01 2.89 11.31
N ILE A 547 4.83 2.26 12.15
CA ILE A 547 4.41 1.81 13.49
C ILE A 547 3.92 3.00 14.32
N LEU A 548 4.66 4.12 14.32
CA LEU A 548 4.25 5.34 15.02
C LEU A 548 2.92 5.89 14.48
N ALA A 549 2.70 5.84 13.17
CA ALA A 549 1.43 6.25 12.58
C ALA A 549 0.27 5.33 13.02
N VAL A 550 0.46 4.01 12.98
CA VAL A 550 -0.55 3.04 13.46
C VAL A 550 -0.89 3.27 14.93
N VAL A 551 0.13 3.45 15.78
CA VAL A 551 -0.09 3.78 17.20
C VAL A 551 -0.82 5.11 17.36
N ALA A 552 -0.50 6.11 16.54
CA ALA A 552 -1.17 7.42 16.58
C ALA A 552 -2.65 7.35 16.20
N PHE A 553 -3.01 6.50 15.24
CA PHE A 553 -4.41 6.23 14.88
C PHE A 553 -5.19 5.58 16.03
N ASN A 554 -4.55 4.72 16.82
CA ASN A 554 -5.18 4.06 17.98
C ASN A 554 -5.26 4.97 19.23
N LEU A 555 -4.39 5.98 19.36
CA LEU A 555 -4.34 6.93 20.48
C LEU A 555 -4.86 8.34 20.14
N PRO A 556 -5.71 8.48 19.10
CA PRO A 556 -6.04 9.72 18.37
C PRO A 556 -5.06 10.91 18.48
N SER A 557 -3.75 10.66 18.38
CA SER A 557 -2.71 11.66 18.63
C SER A 557 -2.19 12.26 17.33
N SER A 558 -2.71 13.42 16.93
CA SER A 558 -2.28 14.10 15.69
C SER A 558 -0.78 14.42 15.67
N GLY A 559 -0.18 14.72 16.82
CA GLY A 559 1.25 14.99 16.95
C GLY A 559 2.13 13.76 16.72
N LEU A 560 1.72 12.61 17.28
CA LEU A 560 2.40 11.34 17.05
C LEU A 560 2.25 10.90 15.59
N LEU A 561 1.09 11.16 14.97
CA LEU A 561 0.86 10.88 13.55
C LEU A 561 1.78 11.70 12.65
N LEU A 562 1.91 13.00 12.92
CA LEU A 562 2.85 13.87 12.21
C LEU A 562 4.30 13.43 12.39
N LEU A 563 4.69 13.02 13.61
CA LEU A 563 6.02 12.49 13.88
C LEU A 563 6.28 11.19 13.10
N GLY A 564 5.33 10.25 13.12
CA GLY A 564 5.41 9.00 12.37
C GLY A 564 5.54 9.23 10.86
N ALA A 565 4.72 10.14 10.31
CA ALA A 565 4.79 10.53 8.91
C ALA A 565 6.13 11.17 8.55
N ALA A 566 6.66 12.08 9.38
CA ALA A 566 7.95 12.72 9.16
C ALA A 566 9.12 11.70 9.16
N VAL A 567 9.09 10.74 10.08
CA VAL A 567 10.08 9.65 10.14
C VAL A 567 9.97 8.75 8.91
N ALA A 568 8.75 8.42 8.47
CA ALA A 568 8.50 7.63 7.26
C ALA A 568 9.05 8.33 6.01
N VAL A 569 8.75 9.62 5.82
CA VAL A 569 9.27 10.44 4.72
C VAL A 569 10.80 10.53 4.78
N GLY A 570 11.39 10.70 5.97
CA GLY A 570 12.84 10.66 6.17
C GLY A 570 13.45 9.33 5.75
N GLY A 571 12.80 8.21 6.06
CA GLY A 571 13.19 6.87 5.63
C GLY A 571 13.19 6.72 4.10
N VAL A 572 12.13 7.18 3.43
CA VAL A 572 12.06 7.19 1.96
C VAL A 572 13.15 8.07 1.35
N ALA A 573 13.37 9.27 1.89
CA ALA A 573 14.43 10.17 1.44
C ALA A 573 15.82 9.50 1.55
N MET A 574 16.09 8.79 2.64
CA MET A 574 17.30 7.99 2.80
C MET A 574 17.42 6.88 1.76
N MET A 575 16.34 6.19 1.43
CA MET A 575 16.33 5.17 0.36
C MET A 575 16.61 5.79 -1.01
N VAL A 576 16.14 7.00 -1.28
CA VAL A 576 16.47 7.73 -2.51
C VAL A 576 17.95 8.11 -2.56
N VAL A 577 18.47 8.68 -1.47
CA VAL A 577 19.88 9.05 -1.33
C VAL A 577 20.81 7.83 -1.42
N SER A 578 20.34 6.64 -1.02
CA SER A 578 21.14 5.41 -1.13
C SER A 578 21.67 5.15 -2.54
N ARG A 579 20.94 5.56 -3.59
CA ARG A 579 21.35 5.36 -4.99
C ARG A 579 22.57 6.19 -5.41
N VAL A 580 22.88 7.27 -4.71
CA VAL A 580 24.01 8.17 -4.99
C VAL A 580 25.12 8.06 -3.94
N MET A 581 25.02 7.09 -3.03
CA MET A 581 26.04 6.82 -2.01
C MET A 581 27.30 6.09 -2.51
N PRO A 582 27.27 5.24 -3.55
CA PRO A 582 28.50 4.64 -4.08
C PRO A 582 29.51 5.70 -4.49
N ALA A 583 30.72 5.64 -3.93
CA ALA A 583 31.77 6.61 -4.19
C ALA A 583 33.03 5.97 -4.77
N ARG A 584 33.54 6.61 -5.82
CA ARG A 584 34.82 6.32 -6.45
C ARG A 584 35.96 6.80 -5.55
N THR A 585 37.09 6.10 -5.58
CA THR A 585 38.33 6.57 -4.95
C THR A 585 39.04 7.58 -5.86
N MET A 586 40.15 8.17 -5.40
CA MET A 586 41.01 9.01 -6.26
C MET A 586 41.49 8.25 -7.51
N ALA A 587 41.88 6.98 -7.36
CA ALA A 587 42.29 6.14 -8.48
C ALA A 587 41.13 5.86 -9.45
N GLY A 588 39.93 5.58 -8.91
CA GLY A 588 38.74 5.39 -9.73
C GLY A 588 38.30 6.65 -10.47
N ALA A 589 38.36 7.82 -9.84
CA ALA A 589 38.04 9.11 -10.47
C ALA A 589 39.04 9.48 -11.58
N MET A 590 40.33 9.18 -11.39
CA MET A 590 41.35 9.32 -12.42
C MET A 590 41.06 8.41 -13.63
N LEU A 591 40.74 7.13 -13.39
CA LEU A 591 40.36 6.21 -14.46
C LEU A 591 39.08 6.62 -15.18
N PHE A 592 38.08 7.12 -14.44
CA PHE A 592 36.86 7.68 -15.01
C PHE A 592 37.16 8.86 -15.94
N ALA A 593 37.99 9.82 -15.51
CA ALA A 593 38.40 10.96 -16.33
C ALA A 593 39.14 10.50 -17.60
N MET A 594 40.03 9.52 -17.48
CA MET A 594 40.77 8.95 -18.61
C MET A 594 39.84 8.25 -19.61
N LEU A 595 38.90 7.45 -19.10
CA LEU A 595 37.90 6.81 -19.94
C LEU A 595 36.96 7.85 -20.59
N ALA A 596 36.65 8.95 -19.91
CA ALA A 596 35.86 10.05 -20.47
C ALA A 596 36.61 10.75 -21.62
N ALA A 597 37.91 10.99 -21.46
CA ALA A 597 38.75 11.49 -22.55
C ALA A 597 38.79 10.52 -23.74
N TYR A 598 38.96 9.22 -23.46
CA TYR A 598 38.93 8.18 -24.47
C TYR A 598 37.58 8.11 -25.21
N ARG A 599 36.46 8.22 -24.49
CA ARG A 599 35.12 8.32 -25.08
C ARG A 599 35.02 9.48 -26.06
N ARG A 600 35.52 10.67 -25.71
CA ARG A 600 35.52 11.83 -26.62
C ARG A 600 36.37 11.58 -27.87
N THR A 601 37.55 10.98 -27.71
CA THR A 601 38.43 10.64 -28.84
C THR A 601 37.76 9.66 -29.78
N LEU A 602 37.22 8.55 -29.27
CA LEU A 602 36.48 7.57 -30.08
C LEU A 602 35.25 8.19 -30.73
N GLN A 603 34.48 8.98 -30.00
CA GLN A 603 33.30 9.64 -30.54
C GLN A 603 33.67 10.53 -31.73
N LYS A 604 34.74 11.33 -31.59
CA LYS A 604 35.21 12.22 -32.65
C LYS A 604 35.75 11.45 -33.85
N THR A 605 36.51 10.37 -33.62
CA THR A 605 37.06 9.57 -34.72
C THR A 605 35.96 8.80 -35.45
N MET A 606 34.98 8.25 -34.72
CA MET A 606 33.78 7.63 -35.30
C MET A 606 32.98 8.62 -36.15
N GLN A 607 32.78 9.86 -35.69
CA GLN A 607 32.10 10.90 -36.48
C GLN A 607 32.82 11.25 -37.79
N GLN A 608 34.15 11.19 -37.80
CA GLN A 608 34.97 11.52 -38.98
C GLN A 608 35.18 10.33 -39.92
N ALA A 609 35.17 9.10 -39.38
CA ALA A 609 35.44 7.88 -40.12
C ALA A 609 34.24 7.38 -40.92
N ARG A 610 34.55 6.77 -42.05
CA ARG A 610 33.60 6.07 -42.93
C ARG A 610 33.54 4.56 -42.66
N SER A 611 34.60 3.99 -42.09
CA SER A 611 34.65 2.58 -41.68
C SER A 611 35.29 2.40 -40.31
N MET A 612 35.03 1.27 -39.66
CA MET A 612 35.58 0.99 -38.33
C MET A 612 37.11 0.79 -38.38
N ASP A 613 37.68 0.30 -39.49
CA ASP A 613 39.13 0.28 -39.69
C ASP A 613 39.75 1.68 -39.70
N GLN A 614 39.05 2.66 -40.28
CA GLN A 614 39.46 4.07 -40.21
C GLN A 614 39.33 4.63 -38.80
N VAL A 615 38.36 4.17 -38.00
CA VAL A 615 38.26 4.53 -36.58
C VAL A 615 39.49 4.04 -35.84
N VAL A 616 39.89 2.78 -36.02
CA VAL A 616 41.08 2.20 -35.37
C VAL A 616 42.35 2.94 -35.80
N ALA A 617 42.52 3.17 -37.11
CA ALA A 617 43.69 3.87 -37.65
C ALA A 617 43.76 5.34 -37.22
N GLY A 618 42.62 6.04 -37.22
CA GLY A 618 42.51 7.47 -36.89
C GLY A 618 42.51 7.77 -35.39
N ALA A 619 42.10 6.82 -34.56
CA ALA A 619 42.11 6.98 -33.11
C ALA A 619 43.52 6.94 -32.51
N GLY A 620 44.46 6.26 -33.17
CA GLY A 620 45.88 6.24 -32.76
C GLY A 620 46.13 5.60 -31.39
N LEU A 621 45.24 4.72 -30.95
CA LEU A 621 45.24 4.13 -29.61
C LEU A 621 45.92 2.75 -29.67
N PRO A 622 47.10 2.56 -29.04
CA PRO A 622 47.94 1.36 -29.23
C PRO A 622 47.37 0.07 -28.62
N TRP A 623 46.24 0.18 -27.93
CA TRP A 623 45.54 -0.92 -27.29
C TRP A 623 44.26 -1.32 -28.03
N ILE A 624 43.85 -0.57 -29.07
CA ILE A 624 42.84 -0.98 -30.04
C ILE A 624 43.56 -1.34 -31.34
N GLU A 625 43.60 -2.62 -31.67
CA GLU A 625 44.24 -3.11 -32.90
C GLU A 625 43.22 -3.58 -33.95
N THR A 626 41.97 -3.79 -33.55
CA THR A 626 40.93 -4.34 -34.42
C THR A 626 39.63 -3.53 -34.32
N PRO A 627 38.83 -3.52 -35.40
CA PRO A 627 37.49 -2.95 -35.39
C PRO A 627 36.58 -3.48 -34.28
N ASP A 628 36.65 -4.78 -33.97
CA ASP A 628 35.84 -5.39 -32.91
C ASP A 628 36.20 -4.83 -31.53
N GLN A 629 37.49 -4.58 -31.27
CA GLN A 629 37.93 -3.94 -30.02
C GLN A 629 37.36 -2.52 -29.92
N ALA A 630 37.37 -1.75 -31.02
CA ALA A 630 36.78 -0.42 -31.06
C ALA A 630 35.26 -0.46 -30.80
N ALA A 631 34.56 -1.45 -31.35
CA ALA A 631 33.13 -1.64 -31.14
C ALA A 631 32.79 -2.05 -29.70
N VAL A 632 33.53 -3.00 -29.11
CA VAL A 632 33.35 -3.44 -27.71
C VAL A 632 33.54 -2.28 -26.75
N TRP A 633 34.60 -1.49 -26.94
CA TRP A 633 34.83 -0.31 -26.12
C TRP A 633 33.86 0.82 -26.45
N GLY A 634 33.41 0.96 -27.70
CA GLY A 634 32.33 1.87 -28.06
C GLY A 634 31.05 1.54 -27.28
N VAL A 635 30.68 0.27 -27.18
CA VAL A 635 29.57 -0.19 -26.34
C VAL A 635 29.84 0.14 -24.86
N ALA A 636 31.02 -0.19 -24.32
CA ALA A 636 31.37 0.07 -22.92
C ALA A 636 31.25 1.55 -22.53
N LEU A 637 31.52 2.47 -23.45
CA LEU A 637 31.49 3.92 -23.23
C LEU A 637 30.16 4.58 -23.58
N GLY A 638 29.17 3.82 -24.06
CA GLY A 638 27.88 4.37 -24.47
C GLY A 638 27.91 5.11 -25.82
N LEU A 639 28.72 4.61 -26.78
CA LEU A 639 28.85 5.12 -28.15
C LEU A 639 28.19 4.20 -29.18
N GLN A 640 27.14 3.46 -28.80
CA GLN A 640 26.47 2.49 -29.67
C GLN A 640 25.91 3.15 -30.93
N LYS A 641 25.37 4.37 -30.80
CA LYS A 641 24.83 5.14 -31.92
C LYS A 641 25.92 5.52 -32.90
N GLU A 642 27.09 5.94 -32.43
CA GLU A 642 28.22 6.28 -33.28
C GLU A 642 28.78 5.05 -34.01
N VAL A 643 28.80 3.89 -33.36
CA VAL A 643 29.16 2.60 -34.00
C VAL A 643 28.19 2.27 -35.13
N GLN A 644 26.88 2.35 -34.89
CA GLN A 644 25.84 2.13 -35.90
C GLN A 644 25.98 3.11 -37.07
N GLN A 645 26.20 4.40 -36.79
CA GLN A 645 26.38 5.40 -37.84
C GLN A 645 27.62 5.17 -38.71
N VAL A 646 28.72 4.65 -38.14
CA VAL A 646 29.90 4.26 -38.93
C VAL A 646 29.56 3.09 -39.85
N LEU A 647 28.77 2.12 -39.37
CA LEU A 647 28.35 0.96 -40.15
C LEU A 647 27.36 1.35 -41.27
N GLU A 648 26.42 2.24 -41.00
CA GLU A 648 25.51 2.80 -42.03
C GLU A 648 26.30 3.50 -43.14
N ARG A 649 27.32 4.29 -42.76
CA ARG A 649 28.21 4.95 -43.73
C ARG A 649 29.01 3.96 -44.56
N SER A 650 29.58 2.92 -43.95
CA SER A 650 30.36 1.92 -44.70
C SER A 650 29.49 1.12 -45.67
N ILE A 651 28.24 0.84 -45.30
CA ILE A 651 27.26 0.17 -46.19
C ILE A 651 26.82 1.09 -47.32
N GLU A 652 26.61 2.39 -47.07
CA GLU A 652 26.30 3.36 -48.11
C GLU A 652 27.46 3.51 -49.12
N ASP A 653 28.70 3.52 -48.63
CA ASP A 653 29.89 3.50 -49.48
C ASP A 653 29.95 2.20 -50.32
N LEU A 654 29.47 1.08 -49.78
CA LEU A 654 29.35 -0.21 -50.51
C LEU A 654 28.26 -0.13 -51.60
N ARG A 655 27.08 0.43 -51.28
CA ARG A 655 25.95 0.63 -52.22
C ARG A 655 26.29 1.59 -53.36
N SER A 656 27.06 2.63 -53.06
CA SER A 656 27.53 3.62 -54.03
C SER A 656 28.75 3.15 -54.85
N GLY A 657 29.24 1.93 -54.63
CA GLY A 657 30.38 1.34 -55.34
C GLY A 657 31.74 1.94 -54.94
N GLN A 658 31.80 2.71 -53.85
CA GLN A 658 33.01 3.31 -53.30
C GLN A 658 33.79 2.36 -52.39
N ALA A 659 33.15 1.29 -51.90
CA ALA A 659 33.76 0.22 -51.12
C ALA A 659 33.43 -1.16 -51.68
N THR A 660 34.28 -2.15 -51.40
CA THR A 660 34.03 -3.55 -51.75
C THR A 660 33.42 -4.32 -50.57
N PRO A 661 32.66 -5.42 -50.82
CA PRO A 661 32.14 -6.29 -49.74
C PRO A 661 33.22 -6.76 -48.76
N ALA A 662 34.43 -7.04 -49.25
CA ALA A 662 35.57 -7.47 -48.42
C ALA A 662 36.16 -6.37 -47.51
N THR A 663 35.81 -5.10 -47.76
CA THR A 663 36.32 -3.93 -47.01
C THR A 663 35.32 -3.37 -46.00
N VAL A 664 34.10 -3.90 -45.95
CA VAL A 664 33.11 -3.49 -44.96
C VAL A 664 33.21 -4.38 -43.74
N TRP A 665 33.61 -3.78 -42.62
CA TRP A 665 33.65 -4.45 -41.34
C TRP A 665 32.24 -4.84 -40.88
N THR A 666 32.09 -6.10 -40.48
CA THR A 666 30.99 -6.61 -39.67
C THR A 666 31.56 -7.19 -38.37
N PRO A 667 30.90 -7.00 -37.21
CA PRO A 667 31.40 -7.56 -35.97
C PRO A 667 31.53 -9.08 -36.07
N LEU A 668 32.60 -9.66 -35.54
CA LEU A 668 32.82 -11.12 -35.54
C LEU A 668 31.62 -11.92 -35.00
N TRP A 669 30.90 -11.32 -34.07
CA TRP A 669 29.77 -11.89 -33.35
C TRP A 669 28.41 -11.62 -34.03
N TYR A 670 28.40 -11.02 -35.22
CA TYR A 670 27.22 -10.72 -36.03
C TYR A 670 27.07 -11.72 -37.19
N GLY A 671 26.19 -12.72 -37.02
CA GLY A 671 25.74 -13.60 -38.13
C GLY A 671 26.83 -14.41 -38.85
N ASP A 672 26.45 -15.25 -39.80
CA ASP A 672 27.41 -16.04 -40.59
C ASP A 672 28.03 -15.15 -41.68
N GLN A 673 29.34 -14.88 -41.57
CA GLN A 673 30.09 -14.07 -42.55
C GLN A 673 30.04 -14.66 -43.97
N SER A 674 29.68 -15.94 -44.12
CA SER A 674 29.52 -16.62 -45.41
C SER A 674 28.40 -16.01 -46.28
N SER A 675 27.37 -15.41 -45.67
CA SER A 675 26.20 -14.86 -46.36
C SER A 675 26.49 -13.54 -47.08
N PHE A 676 27.55 -12.83 -46.70
CA PHE A 676 28.00 -11.59 -47.36
C PHE A 676 28.98 -11.83 -48.51
N ALA A 677 29.61 -13.01 -48.55
CA ALA A 677 30.63 -13.38 -49.54
C ALA A 677 30.07 -14.15 -50.76
N SER A 678 28.90 -14.79 -50.64
CA SER A 678 28.30 -15.60 -51.71
C SER A 678 27.47 -14.75 -52.70
N GLY A 679 28.12 -13.78 -53.36
CA GLY A 679 27.52 -12.95 -54.42
C GLY A 679 27.90 -13.36 -55.85
N GLY A 680 28.42 -14.58 -56.05
CA GLY A 680 29.02 -15.00 -57.33
C GLY A 680 28.60 -16.39 -57.80
N GLY A 681 27.34 -16.79 -57.62
CA GLY A 681 26.80 -18.05 -58.12
C GLY A 681 25.65 -17.81 -59.11
N GLU A 682 25.82 -18.29 -60.35
CA GLU A 682 24.80 -18.37 -61.38
C GLU A 682 23.72 -19.41 -61.01
N ASP A 683 22.91 -19.15 -59.98
CA ASP A 683 21.64 -19.87 -59.77
C ASP A 683 20.71 -19.11 -58.80
N GLY A 684 19.79 -18.33 -59.39
CA GLY A 684 18.35 -18.36 -59.11
C GLY A 684 17.75 -18.07 -57.73
N THR A 685 18.48 -17.90 -56.63
CA THR A 685 17.90 -17.48 -55.33
C THR A 685 18.79 -16.47 -54.62
N SER A 686 18.67 -15.20 -55.01
CA SER A 686 19.34 -14.08 -54.36
C SER A 686 18.64 -13.72 -53.04
N VAL A 687 19.21 -14.13 -51.90
CA VAL A 687 19.05 -13.35 -50.66
C VAL A 687 19.98 -12.14 -50.82
N GLY A 688 19.43 -11.08 -51.41
CA GLY A 688 20.21 -10.03 -52.04
C GLY A 688 20.85 -9.02 -51.09
N LEU A 689 22.09 -8.65 -51.41
CA LEU A 689 22.75 -7.38 -51.07
C LEU A 689 21.98 -6.11 -51.53
N PHE A 690 20.83 -6.28 -52.19
CA PHE A 690 19.94 -5.22 -52.69
C PHE A 690 18.59 -5.13 -51.96
N SER A 691 18.38 -5.90 -50.88
CA SER A 691 17.20 -5.78 -50.04
C SER A 691 17.40 -4.69 -48.98
N ASP A 692 16.42 -3.79 -48.79
CA ASP A 692 16.40 -2.75 -47.75
C ASP A 692 16.54 -3.31 -46.32
N SER A 693 16.35 -4.63 -46.16
CA SER A 693 16.48 -5.41 -44.92
C SER A 693 17.88 -6.01 -44.67
N ALA A 694 18.89 -5.74 -45.51
CA ALA A 694 20.24 -6.31 -45.40
C ALA A 694 21.22 -5.50 -44.53
N ILE A 695 20.78 -4.38 -43.93
CA ILE A 695 21.61 -3.61 -43.00
C ILE A 695 21.66 -4.38 -41.67
N PRO A 696 22.86 -4.71 -41.15
CA PRO A 696 22.99 -5.17 -39.77
C PRO A 696 22.35 -4.18 -38.80
N ASP A 697 21.27 -4.58 -38.13
CA ASP A 697 20.59 -3.76 -37.13
C ASP A 697 21.33 -3.87 -35.80
N PHE A 698 22.42 -3.11 -35.66
CA PHE A 698 23.22 -3.11 -34.43
C PHE A 698 22.39 -2.61 -33.25
N ASP A 699 21.54 -1.60 -33.43
CA ASP A 699 20.72 -1.03 -32.36
C ASP A 699 19.64 -2.03 -31.89
N GLY A 700 18.94 -2.69 -32.82
CA GLY A 700 17.97 -3.73 -32.50
C GLY A 700 18.60 -4.98 -31.86
N MET A 701 19.80 -5.38 -32.31
CA MET A 701 20.55 -6.46 -31.66
C MET A 701 21.01 -6.07 -30.26
N MET A 702 21.53 -4.85 -30.06
CA MET A 702 21.93 -4.36 -28.73
C MET A 702 20.73 -4.23 -27.78
N SER A 703 19.57 -3.83 -28.31
CA SER A 703 18.30 -3.85 -27.59
C SER A 703 17.92 -5.29 -27.20
N ALA A 704 18.03 -6.25 -28.12
CA ALA A 704 17.75 -7.65 -27.83
C ALA A 704 18.73 -8.24 -26.80
N ILE A 705 20.03 -7.94 -26.89
CA ILE A 705 21.04 -8.32 -25.89
C ILE A 705 20.72 -7.66 -24.54
N GLY A 706 20.19 -6.44 -24.54
CA GLY A 706 19.73 -5.75 -23.34
C GLY A 706 18.57 -6.43 -22.61
N THR A 707 17.81 -7.31 -23.30
CA THR A 707 16.77 -8.15 -22.67
C THR A 707 17.32 -9.45 -22.07
N ILE A 708 18.58 -9.81 -22.39
CA ILE A 708 19.25 -10.99 -21.85
C ILE A 708 19.59 -10.73 -20.38
N GLY A 709 18.94 -11.48 -19.49
CA GLY A 709 19.08 -11.32 -18.05
C GLY A 709 17.82 -10.80 -17.33
N ASP A 710 16.77 -10.44 -18.07
CA ASP A 710 15.45 -10.24 -17.45
C ASP A 710 14.94 -11.59 -16.91
N SER A 711 14.75 -11.66 -15.59
CA SER A 711 14.03 -12.78 -14.96
C SER A 711 12.56 -12.70 -15.37
N PRO A 712 11.83 -13.83 -15.51
CA PRO A 712 10.37 -13.75 -15.61
C PRO A 712 9.87 -12.95 -14.41
N SER A 713 9.08 -11.92 -14.67
CA SER A 713 8.59 -11.00 -13.64
C SER A 713 7.88 -11.77 -12.55
N SER A 714 8.49 -11.89 -11.36
CA SER A 714 7.72 -12.04 -10.14
C SER A 714 6.97 -10.73 -9.95
N SER A 715 5.64 -10.80 -9.97
CA SER A 715 4.73 -9.68 -9.81
C SER A 715 5.02 -8.95 -8.50
N GLY A 716 5.65 -7.78 -8.61
CA GLY A 716 5.98 -6.89 -7.50
C GLY A 716 5.81 -5.43 -7.95
N SER A 717 4.73 -4.83 -7.45
CA SER A 717 4.52 -3.39 -7.23
C SER A 717 4.87 -2.42 -8.38
N GLY A 718 3.93 -2.30 -9.32
CA GLY A 718 3.78 -1.09 -10.14
C GLY A 718 3.15 0.03 -9.30
N SER A 719 3.95 1.06 -9.02
CA SER A 719 3.52 2.33 -8.44
C SER A 719 2.55 3.05 -9.38
N GLY A 720 1.26 3.03 -9.03
CA GLY A 720 0.23 3.87 -9.63
C GLY A 720 -0.09 5.05 -8.72
N SER A 721 0.28 6.25 -9.16
CA SER A 721 -0.16 7.52 -8.58
C SER A 721 -1.67 7.69 -8.77
N GLY A 722 -2.42 7.74 -7.67
CA GLY A 722 -3.86 8.06 -7.63
C GLY A 722 -4.15 9.00 -6.48
N GLY A 723 -4.87 10.09 -6.77
CA GLY A 723 -5.03 11.25 -5.90
C GLY A 723 -5.80 10.99 -4.60
N PHE A 724 -5.41 11.75 -3.56
CA PHE A 724 -6.14 11.84 -2.31
C PHE A 724 -7.27 12.87 -2.46
N SER A 725 -8.51 12.40 -2.48
CA SER A 725 -9.68 13.21 -2.13
C SER A 725 -9.92 13.08 -0.63
N GLY A 726 -9.88 14.21 0.08
CA GLY A 726 -10.17 14.28 1.51
C GLY A 726 -11.63 13.92 1.81
N GLY A 727 -11.81 13.21 2.93
CA GLY A 727 -13.10 12.94 3.56
C GLY A 727 -12.91 13.06 5.08
N GLY A 728 -13.80 13.81 5.72
CA GLY A 728 -13.70 14.21 7.12
C GLY A 728 -13.81 13.04 8.10
N SER A 729 -13.00 13.10 9.15
CA SER A 729 -13.04 12.20 10.29
C SER A 729 -14.23 12.52 11.19
N GLY A 730 -15.26 11.67 11.19
CA GLY A 730 -16.25 11.60 12.26
C GLY A 730 -15.63 10.87 13.45
N GLY A 731 -15.43 11.58 14.56
CA GLY A 731 -14.83 11.03 15.76
C GLY A 731 -15.81 10.14 16.50
N GLY A 732 -15.48 8.85 16.66
CA GLY A 732 -16.23 7.94 17.50
C GLY A 732 -16.16 8.35 18.97
N GLY A 733 -17.24 8.95 19.46
CA GLY A 733 -17.56 8.98 20.88
C GLY A 733 -18.53 7.87 21.21
N GLY A 734 -18.31 7.19 22.33
CA GLY A 734 -19.28 6.21 22.85
C GLY A 734 -20.27 6.94 23.73
N GLY A 735 -21.54 6.82 23.41
CA GLY A 735 -22.62 7.24 24.28
C GLY A 735 -22.86 6.20 25.38
N SER A 736 -23.54 6.65 26.43
CA SER A 736 -23.95 5.81 27.57
C SER A 736 -25.36 6.19 27.96
N GLY A 737 -26.26 5.23 28.03
CA GLY A 737 -27.68 5.49 28.15
C GLY A 737 -28.54 4.29 27.81
N GLY A 738 -29.85 4.46 27.87
CA GLY A 738 -30.78 3.35 27.76
C GLY A 738 -32.24 3.74 27.85
N GLY A 739 -33.10 2.78 27.52
CA GLY A 739 -34.55 2.91 27.57
C GLY A 739 -35.09 2.58 28.97
N PHE A 740 -36.24 3.13 29.31
CA PHE A 740 -36.86 2.94 30.62
C PHE A 740 -38.39 2.83 30.61
#